data_AF-A0A8J3PTN7-F1
#
_entry.id   AF-A0A8J3PTN7-F1
#
_cell.length_a   1.000
_cell.length_b   1.000
_cell.length_c   1.000
_cell.angle_alpha   90.00
_cell.angle_beta   90.00
_cell.angle_gamma   90.00
#
_symmetry.space_group_name_H-M   'P 1'
#
loop_
_entity.id
_entity.type
_entity.pdbx_description
1 polymer ?
#
loop_
_entity_poly.entity_id
_entity_poly.type
_entity_poly.pdbx_seq_one_letter_code
_entity_poly.pdbx_strand_id
1 'polypeptide(L)'
;MKRRILPTLLAAMGALLLPIAVSAPSAYGAVAVPIRANAGGPALTDGSGNAWAADKAYSSGNWGYDTIYGSGSTPSAIAGTTDDALYQNYTLFSGWTGYKFDVANGTYQVTLKMVEDWANGPGQRKFDVRAENTTVLTGFDVFASCGALTACDRTFTATVSDGQLNVQFNMNGGANYATVSAISVTGGSGGAGDTTAPSVPGNLRVTGTTTSSVSLAWNASTDNVGVTAYDVYRGGTLVTTVTGTTYTNTGLSAGTAYSYTVRAKDAAGNTSAASTAVTGTTQTGGGGGGGGKLLGYFAQWGVYQRQYFVKNIETSGSAAKLTHINYAFGNVTNGQCAIGDSYADYDMAYTTANSVDGKADTWDAGVLRGSFGQLRKLKALHPNLKILWSFGGWTWSGGFAQAAANPTAFANSCYNLVEDPRWADVFDGIDIDWEYPNACGLSCDSSGPAAFRNLMQALRNRFGSNYLVTAAITADGSNGGKIDAADYGGAAQYLDWYNVMTYDYFGAFAPTGPTAPHSPLTSYTGIPAAGFNSDAAIQKLKAQGVPAGKLLLGIGFYGRGWTGVSQATPGGSATGPAPGTYEAGIEDYKVLKNTCPSTGTIAGTAYAKCGSNWWSYDTPSTIGGKMTYAKNQGLGGSFFWELSGDTSGGELITAMKNGLS
;
A
#
# COMPACT_ATOMS: atom_id res chain seq x y z
N MET A 1 -17.83 -6.76 -59.92
CA MET A 1 -16.68 -7.57 -60.41
C MET A 1 -16.16 -8.40 -59.25
N LYS A 2 -16.21 -9.74 -59.36
CA LYS A 2 -15.26 -10.78 -58.90
C LYS A 2 -14.38 -10.45 -57.66
N ARG A 3 -14.20 -11.27 -56.62
CA ARG A 3 -14.35 -12.73 -56.41
C ARG A 3 -14.14 -13.06 -54.91
N ARG A 4 -14.75 -14.16 -54.46
CA ARG A 4 -14.45 -14.93 -53.23
C ARG A 4 -12.95 -15.29 -53.11
N ILE A 5 -12.46 -15.53 -51.88
CA ILE A 5 -11.77 -16.76 -51.39
C ILE A 5 -11.43 -16.59 -49.89
N LEU A 6 -11.96 -17.48 -49.04
CA LEU A 6 -11.28 -18.04 -47.85
C LEU A 6 -10.75 -19.44 -48.28
N PRO A 7 -9.68 -20.06 -47.70
CA PRO A 7 -9.61 -20.37 -46.26
C PRO A 7 -8.20 -20.56 -45.60
N THR A 8 -8.23 -20.77 -44.27
CA THR A 8 -7.32 -21.57 -43.38
C THR A 8 -5.85 -21.19 -43.13
N LEU A 9 -5.54 -20.84 -41.86
CA LEU A 9 -4.56 -21.60 -41.05
C LEU A 9 -4.89 -21.48 -39.54
N LEU A 10 -4.56 -22.54 -38.81
CA LEU A 10 -5.03 -22.94 -37.48
C LEU A 10 -3.93 -22.71 -36.41
N ALA A 11 -4.37 -22.32 -35.21
CA ALA A 11 -3.81 -22.58 -33.87
C ALA A 11 -2.38 -22.12 -33.48
N ALA A 12 -2.32 -21.27 -32.44
CA ALA A 12 -1.83 -21.58 -31.07
C ALA A 12 -1.02 -20.43 -30.44
N MET A 13 -1.50 -19.85 -29.33
CA MET A 13 -0.72 -19.59 -28.09
C MET A 13 -1.52 -18.72 -27.07
N GLY A 14 -1.91 -19.38 -25.97
CA GLY A 14 -1.93 -18.86 -24.60
C GLY A 14 -2.67 -17.55 -24.27
N ALA A 15 -3.98 -17.64 -24.03
CA ALA A 15 -4.67 -16.65 -23.21
C ALA A 15 -4.29 -16.89 -21.74
N LEU A 16 -3.48 -16.00 -21.16
CA LEU A 16 -3.20 -15.94 -19.73
C LEU A 16 -4.44 -15.34 -19.03
N LEU A 17 -5.38 -16.20 -18.63
CA LEU A 17 -6.46 -15.82 -17.72
C LEU A 17 -5.85 -15.61 -16.33
N LEU A 18 -5.56 -14.35 -15.98
CA LEU A 18 -5.32 -13.94 -14.61
C LEU A 18 -6.61 -14.17 -13.79
N PRO A 19 -6.56 -14.85 -12.64
CA PRO A 19 -7.72 -14.93 -11.76
C PRO A 19 -8.02 -13.53 -11.21
N ILE A 20 -9.22 -13.04 -11.49
CA ILE A 20 -9.78 -11.88 -10.80
C ILE A 20 -9.88 -12.28 -9.32
N ALA A 21 -9.05 -11.66 -8.47
CA ALA A 21 -9.23 -11.74 -7.04
C ALA A 21 -10.50 -10.97 -6.67
N VAL A 22 -11.62 -11.68 -6.60
CA VAL A 22 -12.82 -11.19 -5.93
C VAL A 22 -12.44 -11.03 -4.46
N SER A 23 -12.61 -9.82 -3.93
CA SER A 23 -12.49 -9.57 -2.49
C SER A 23 -13.35 -10.56 -1.72
N ALA A 24 -12.74 -11.36 -0.83
CA ALA A 24 -13.49 -12.24 0.05
C ALA A 24 -14.48 -11.40 0.88
N PRO A 25 -15.79 -11.74 0.89
CA PRO A 25 -16.74 -11.07 1.75
C PRO A 25 -16.33 -11.28 3.22
N SER A 26 -16.55 -10.24 4.02
CA SER A 26 -16.45 -10.29 5.48
C SER A 26 -17.14 -11.55 6.02
N ALA A 27 -16.44 -12.32 6.85
CA ALA A 27 -16.93 -13.58 7.43
C ALA A 27 -18.34 -13.40 8.02
N TYR A 28 -19.34 -14.01 7.36
CA TYR A 28 -20.67 -14.16 7.92
C TYR A 28 -20.58 -14.98 9.22
N GLY A 29 -21.41 -14.68 10.22
CA GLY A 29 -21.47 -15.49 11.43
C GLY A 29 -21.85 -16.93 11.05
N ALA A 30 -20.94 -17.88 11.25
CA ALA A 30 -21.13 -19.26 10.81
C ALA A 30 -22.31 -19.93 11.53
N VAL A 31 -23.18 -20.60 10.77
CA VAL A 31 -24.24 -21.46 11.31
C VAL A 31 -23.60 -22.70 11.95
N ALA A 32 -24.04 -23.05 13.16
CA ALA A 32 -23.57 -24.24 13.85
C ALA A 32 -24.05 -25.53 13.16
N VAL A 33 -23.14 -26.49 13.02
CA VAL A 33 -23.38 -27.84 12.47
C VAL A 33 -23.58 -28.82 13.66
N PRO A 34 -24.48 -29.83 13.58
CA PRO A 34 -25.17 -30.34 12.41
C PRO A 34 -26.32 -29.46 11.90
N ILE A 35 -26.43 -29.34 10.57
CA ILE A 35 -27.58 -28.72 9.90
C ILE A 35 -28.36 -29.83 9.21
N ARG A 36 -29.68 -29.83 9.39
CA ARG A 36 -30.57 -30.86 8.84
C ARG A 36 -31.81 -30.19 8.25
N ALA A 37 -31.95 -30.26 6.93
CA ALA A 37 -33.01 -29.63 6.16
C ALA A 37 -33.98 -30.70 5.64
N ASN A 38 -35.28 -30.58 5.95
CA ASN A 38 -36.33 -31.40 5.37
C ASN A 38 -36.88 -30.72 4.11
N ALA A 39 -36.39 -31.11 2.93
CA ALA A 39 -36.64 -30.41 1.67
C ALA A 39 -38.13 -30.48 1.29
N GLY A 40 -38.72 -29.34 0.97
CA GLY A 40 -40.15 -29.20 0.67
C GLY A 40 -41.09 -29.48 1.86
N GLY A 41 -40.57 -29.81 3.04
CA GLY A 41 -41.34 -30.32 4.18
C GLY A 41 -41.26 -29.45 5.45
N PRO A 42 -42.13 -29.73 6.44
CA PRO A 42 -42.12 -29.07 7.73
C PRO A 42 -40.97 -29.56 8.62
N ALA A 43 -40.72 -28.86 9.74
CA ALA A 43 -39.78 -29.34 10.74
C ALA A 43 -40.28 -30.65 11.37
N LEU A 44 -39.37 -31.58 11.63
CA LEU A 44 -39.70 -32.88 12.23
C LEU A 44 -38.52 -33.43 13.04
N THR A 45 -38.76 -34.48 13.82
CA THR A 45 -37.70 -35.25 14.50
C THR A 45 -37.74 -36.67 13.97
N ASP A 46 -36.60 -37.21 13.56
CA ASP A 46 -36.51 -38.59 13.07
C ASP A 46 -36.49 -39.61 14.23
N GLY A 47 -36.61 -40.90 13.91
CA GLY A 47 -36.62 -42.01 14.86
C GLY A 47 -35.29 -42.18 15.61
N SER A 48 -34.22 -41.53 15.15
CA SER A 48 -32.94 -41.44 15.85
C SER A 48 -32.82 -40.21 16.76
N GLY A 49 -33.88 -39.40 16.86
CA GLY A 49 -33.94 -38.21 17.71
C GLY A 49 -33.27 -36.96 17.10
N ASN A 50 -32.92 -36.97 15.82
CA ASN A 50 -32.35 -35.78 15.18
C ASN A 50 -33.46 -34.81 14.80
N ALA A 51 -33.29 -33.53 15.17
CA ALA A 51 -34.17 -32.45 14.71
C ALA A 51 -33.81 -32.06 13.26
N TRP A 52 -34.83 -32.02 12.40
CA TRP A 52 -34.81 -31.56 11.02
C TRP A 52 -35.63 -30.28 10.92
N ALA A 53 -35.04 -29.24 10.38
CA ALA A 53 -35.71 -27.95 10.20
C ALA A 53 -36.60 -27.97 8.95
N ALA A 54 -37.67 -27.15 9.00
CA ALA A 54 -38.51 -26.90 7.85
C ALA A 54 -37.69 -26.29 6.70
N ASP A 55 -38.06 -26.61 5.46
CA ASP A 55 -37.41 -26.04 4.30
C ASP A 55 -37.60 -24.51 4.23
N LYS A 56 -36.60 -23.80 3.71
CA LYS A 56 -36.64 -22.34 3.61
C LYS A 56 -35.69 -21.81 2.54
N ALA A 57 -36.04 -20.64 1.99
CA ALA A 57 -35.17 -19.91 1.09
C ALA A 57 -33.91 -19.42 1.82
N TYR A 58 -32.79 -19.43 1.12
CA TYR A 58 -31.51 -18.96 1.61
C TYR A 58 -31.55 -17.47 1.94
N SER A 59 -30.93 -17.10 3.05
CA SER A 59 -30.64 -15.72 3.44
C SER A 59 -29.23 -15.67 4.02
N SER A 60 -28.54 -14.54 3.81
CA SER A 60 -27.16 -14.35 4.27
C SER A 60 -27.04 -14.46 5.79
N GLY A 61 -25.99 -15.14 6.25
CA GLY A 61 -25.78 -15.56 7.64
C GLY A 61 -26.59 -16.79 8.04
N ASN A 62 -27.08 -17.58 7.07
CA ASN A 62 -27.96 -18.72 7.32
C ASN A 62 -27.74 -19.84 6.29
N TRP A 63 -28.65 -20.82 6.28
CA TRP A 63 -28.75 -21.84 5.25
C TRP A 63 -30.11 -21.80 4.57
N GLY A 64 -30.23 -22.42 3.39
CA GLY A 64 -31.50 -22.59 2.68
C GLY A 64 -31.31 -22.93 1.20
N TYR A 65 -32.40 -23.14 0.47
CA TYR A 65 -32.38 -23.30 -0.98
C TYR A 65 -32.22 -21.94 -1.69
N ASP A 66 -31.58 -21.89 -2.85
CA ASP A 66 -31.50 -20.68 -3.68
C ASP A 66 -32.74 -20.53 -4.58
N THR A 67 -32.74 -21.19 -5.75
CA THR A 67 -33.82 -21.19 -6.73
C THR A 67 -34.30 -22.62 -6.94
N ILE A 68 -35.56 -22.87 -6.58
CA ILE A 68 -36.22 -24.16 -6.78
C ILE A 68 -37.03 -24.13 -8.08
N TYR A 69 -37.10 -25.26 -8.77
CA TYR A 69 -38.04 -25.45 -9.87
C TYR A 69 -39.46 -25.68 -9.34
N GLY A 70 -39.58 -26.42 -8.24
CA GLY A 70 -40.83 -26.74 -7.58
C GLY A 70 -40.61 -27.63 -6.36
N SER A 71 -41.69 -28.10 -5.77
CA SER A 71 -41.68 -29.07 -4.67
C SER A 71 -42.80 -30.10 -4.87
N GLY A 72 -42.70 -31.23 -4.19
CA GLY A 72 -43.72 -32.27 -4.24
C GLY A 72 -43.73 -33.11 -2.98
N SER A 73 -44.73 -33.99 -2.89
CA SER A 73 -44.88 -34.90 -1.78
C SER A 73 -45.58 -36.19 -2.19
N THR A 74 -45.29 -37.29 -1.50
CA THR A 74 -45.97 -38.57 -1.68
C THR A 74 -46.52 -39.11 -0.36
N PRO A 75 -47.76 -39.64 -0.33
CA PRO A 75 -48.32 -40.25 0.89
C PRO A 75 -47.88 -41.71 1.07
N SER A 76 -47.18 -42.28 0.10
CA SER A 76 -46.79 -43.69 0.11
C SER A 76 -45.72 -43.98 1.15
N ALA A 77 -45.74 -45.21 1.68
CA ALA A 77 -44.68 -45.69 2.58
C ALA A 77 -43.35 -45.82 1.83
N ILE A 78 -42.24 -45.52 2.49
CA ILE A 78 -40.90 -45.54 1.89
C ILE A 78 -40.12 -46.75 2.40
N ALA A 79 -39.78 -47.66 1.49
CA ALA A 79 -39.01 -48.86 1.82
C ALA A 79 -37.58 -48.50 2.23
N GLY A 80 -37.00 -49.28 3.14
CA GLY A 80 -35.60 -49.13 3.56
C GLY A 80 -35.35 -48.05 4.63
N THR A 81 -36.40 -47.46 5.20
CA THR A 81 -36.32 -46.50 6.30
C THR A 81 -37.46 -46.72 7.30
N THR A 82 -37.32 -46.20 8.51
CA THR A 82 -38.41 -46.03 9.50
C THR A 82 -38.90 -44.58 9.58
N ASP A 83 -38.25 -43.68 8.84
CA ASP A 83 -38.44 -42.23 8.86
C ASP A 83 -39.07 -41.74 7.56
N ASP A 84 -40.21 -42.32 7.17
CA ASP A 84 -40.89 -42.03 5.90
C ASP A 84 -41.06 -40.52 5.65
N ALA A 85 -41.37 -39.76 6.70
CA ALA A 85 -41.61 -38.32 6.63
C ALA A 85 -40.42 -37.51 6.08
N LEU A 86 -39.18 -38.02 6.18
CA LEU A 86 -37.97 -37.40 5.60
C LEU A 86 -37.82 -37.60 4.10
N TYR A 87 -38.53 -38.58 3.54
CA TYR A 87 -38.45 -38.93 2.12
C TYR A 87 -39.73 -38.53 1.39
N GLN A 88 -40.83 -38.35 2.12
CA GLN A 88 -42.17 -38.05 1.57
C GLN A 88 -42.37 -36.61 1.10
N ASN A 89 -41.47 -35.68 1.42
CA ASN A 89 -41.43 -34.33 0.84
C ASN A 89 -40.11 -34.16 0.09
N TYR A 90 -40.11 -33.36 -0.98
CA TYR A 90 -38.91 -33.11 -1.75
C TYR A 90 -38.96 -31.79 -2.52
N THR A 91 -37.78 -31.30 -2.86
CA THR A 91 -37.57 -30.09 -3.67
C THR A 91 -36.95 -30.47 -5.01
N LEU A 92 -37.40 -29.81 -6.07
CA LEU A 92 -36.99 -30.03 -7.46
C LEU A 92 -36.04 -28.92 -7.94
N PHE A 93 -35.00 -29.30 -8.67
CA PHE A 93 -33.94 -28.38 -9.12
C PHE A 93 -33.57 -28.57 -10.60
N SER A 94 -33.06 -27.49 -11.20
CA SER A 94 -32.51 -27.44 -12.56
C SER A 94 -31.52 -26.28 -12.70
N GLY A 95 -30.54 -26.37 -13.59
CA GLY A 95 -29.66 -25.26 -13.90
C GLY A 95 -28.59 -24.95 -12.85
N TRP A 96 -28.09 -25.97 -12.14
CA TRP A 96 -27.08 -25.84 -11.08
C TRP A 96 -27.53 -24.98 -9.89
N THR A 97 -28.80 -25.11 -9.52
CA THR A 97 -29.38 -24.52 -8.30
C THR A 97 -29.47 -25.58 -7.20
N GLY A 98 -29.65 -25.17 -5.94
CA GLY A 98 -29.62 -26.09 -4.81
C GLY A 98 -29.62 -25.39 -3.44
N TYR A 99 -28.86 -25.94 -2.50
CA TYR A 99 -28.75 -25.45 -1.12
C TYR A 99 -27.42 -24.76 -0.86
N LYS A 100 -27.48 -23.74 0.00
CA LYS A 100 -26.34 -23.00 0.54
C LYS A 100 -26.36 -23.05 2.06
N PHE A 101 -25.19 -23.17 2.67
CA PHE A 101 -25.01 -23.18 4.12
C PHE A 101 -23.83 -22.28 4.49
N ASP A 102 -24.08 -21.16 5.15
CA ASP A 102 -23.00 -20.29 5.67
C ASP A 102 -22.36 -20.97 6.88
N VAL A 103 -21.23 -21.64 6.66
CA VAL A 103 -20.50 -22.45 7.65
C VAL A 103 -19.04 -22.06 7.69
N ALA A 104 -18.34 -22.38 8.78
CA ALA A 104 -16.90 -22.13 8.85
C ALA A 104 -16.14 -22.92 7.77
N ASN A 105 -14.97 -22.43 7.35
CA ASN A 105 -14.08 -23.21 6.50
C ASN A 105 -13.72 -24.53 7.18
N GLY A 106 -13.78 -25.63 6.44
CA GLY A 106 -13.58 -26.96 6.99
C GLY A 106 -14.14 -28.06 6.11
N THR A 107 -13.99 -29.28 6.58
CA THR A 107 -14.46 -30.48 5.89
C THR A 107 -15.76 -30.98 6.53
N TYR A 108 -16.76 -31.19 5.68
CA TYR A 108 -18.11 -31.57 6.08
C TYR A 108 -18.51 -32.88 5.40
N GLN A 109 -19.30 -33.69 6.12
CA GLN A 109 -20.03 -34.80 5.55
C GLN A 109 -21.43 -34.33 5.19
N VAL A 110 -21.75 -34.42 3.91
CA VAL A 110 -23.06 -34.05 3.35
C VAL A 110 -23.77 -35.32 2.94
N THR A 111 -24.91 -35.59 3.58
CA THR A 111 -25.80 -36.70 3.24
C THR A 111 -27.04 -36.15 2.54
N LEU A 112 -27.25 -36.58 1.31
CA LEU A 112 -28.50 -36.38 0.57
C LEU A 112 -29.41 -37.57 0.78
N LYS A 113 -30.64 -37.29 1.19
CA LYS A 113 -31.73 -38.26 1.27
C LYS A 113 -32.63 -38.05 0.07
N MET A 114 -32.85 -39.10 -0.71
CA MET A 114 -33.63 -39.04 -1.94
C MET A 114 -34.59 -40.22 -2.00
N VAL A 115 -35.72 -40.01 -2.67
CA VAL A 115 -36.63 -41.07 -3.08
C VAL A 115 -37.05 -40.82 -4.53
N GLU A 116 -37.37 -41.87 -5.25
CA GLU A 116 -38.04 -41.75 -6.53
C GLU A 116 -39.49 -42.19 -6.40
N ASP A 117 -40.41 -41.25 -6.63
CA ASP A 117 -41.85 -41.45 -6.57
C ASP A 117 -42.55 -41.24 -7.93
N TRP A 118 -41.83 -40.71 -8.92
CA TRP A 118 -42.38 -40.34 -10.22
C TRP A 118 -41.93 -41.28 -11.34
N ALA A 119 -40.64 -41.61 -11.39
CA ALA A 119 -40.13 -42.50 -12.43
C ALA A 119 -40.63 -43.93 -12.23
N ASN A 120 -41.01 -44.58 -13.32
CA ASN A 120 -41.44 -45.99 -13.35
C ASN A 120 -40.42 -46.91 -14.03
N GLY A 121 -39.26 -46.37 -14.40
CA GLY A 121 -38.13 -47.12 -14.96
C GLY A 121 -36.83 -46.30 -14.96
N PRO A 122 -35.67 -46.97 -15.11
CA PRO A 122 -34.38 -46.30 -15.27
C PRO A 122 -34.35 -45.32 -16.45
N GLY A 123 -33.53 -44.28 -16.33
CA GLY A 123 -33.24 -43.26 -17.33
C GLY A 123 -34.19 -42.07 -17.33
N GLN A 124 -35.32 -42.14 -16.61
CA GLN A 124 -36.37 -41.13 -16.66
C GLN A 124 -36.07 -39.90 -15.80
N ARG A 125 -35.39 -40.06 -14.65
CA ARG A 125 -34.86 -38.93 -13.87
C ARG A 125 -33.38 -39.17 -13.65
N LYS A 126 -32.57 -38.34 -14.30
CA LYS A 126 -31.11 -38.35 -14.19
C LYS A 126 -30.60 -36.96 -13.93
N PHE A 127 -29.73 -36.81 -12.96
CA PHE A 127 -29.19 -35.51 -12.60
C PHE A 127 -27.76 -35.61 -12.09
N ASP A 128 -27.02 -34.53 -12.25
CA ASP A 128 -25.72 -34.35 -11.63
C ASP A 128 -25.89 -33.62 -10.29
N VAL A 129 -24.97 -33.89 -9.37
CA VAL A 129 -24.84 -33.18 -8.09
C VAL A 129 -23.43 -32.62 -7.97
N ARG A 130 -23.32 -31.36 -7.57
CA ARG A 130 -22.06 -30.72 -7.16
C ARG A 130 -22.07 -30.39 -5.67
N ALA A 131 -20.92 -30.56 -5.05
CA ALA A 131 -20.61 -29.99 -3.75
C ALA A 131 -19.33 -29.14 -3.90
N GLU A 132 -19.35 -27.87 -3.49
CA GLU A 132 -18.18 -26.97 -3.63
C GLU A 132 -17.61 -26.96 -5.06
N ASN A 133 -18.50 -26.79 -6.05
CA ASN A 133 -18.20 -26.84 -7.49
C ASN A 133 -17.61 -28.17 -8.01
N THR A 134 -17.44 -29.18 -7.16
CA THR A 134 -16.96 -30.51 -7.52
C THR A 134 -18.14 -31.42 -7.79
N THR A 135 -18.21 -32.02 -8.98
CA THR A 135 -19.27 -32.99 -9.30
C THR A 135 -19.07 -34.26 -8.47
N VAL A 136 -19.99 -34.53 -7.54
CA VAL A 136 -19.96 -35.68 -6.63
C VAL A 136 -20.85 -36.83 -7.09
N LEU A 137 -21.86 -36.54 -7.92
CA LEU A 137 -22.66 -37.54 -8.62
C LEU A 137 -22.86 -37.07 -10.06
N THR A 138 -22.74 -37.98 -11.02
CA THR A 138 -23.00 -37.67 -12.43
C THR A 138 -24.02 -38.62 -13.03
N GLY A 139 -25.01 -38.07 -13.74
CA GLY A 139 -26.10 -38.83 -14.35
C GLY A 139 -26.85 -39.72 -13.36
N PHE A 140 -26.91 -39.30 -12.09
CA PHE A 140 -27.45 -40.12 -11.01
C PHE A 140 -28.93 -40.35 -11.19
N ASP A 141 -29.30 -41.62 -11.13
CA ASP A 141 -30.63 -42.13 -11.33
C ASP A 141 -31.08 -42.84 -10.05
N VAL A 142 -32.01 -42.21 -9.33
CA VAL A 142 -32.51 -42.71 -8.04
C VAL A 142 -33.26 -44.04 -8.25
N PHE A 143 -34.07 -44.13 -9.32
CA PHE A 143 -34.81 -45.36 -9.66
C PHE A 143 -33.85 -46.51 -9.96
N ALA A 144 -32.86 -46.28 -10.83
CA ALA A 144 -31.91 -47.32 -11.20
C ALA A 144 -31.04 -47.75 -10.02
N SER A 145 -30.77 -46.84 -9.09
CA SER A 145 -29.92 -47.10 -7.94
C SER A 145 -30.62 -47.80 -6.79
N CYS A 146 -31.87 -47.46 -6.53
CA CYS A 146 -32.57 -47.84 -5.29
C CYS A 146 -33.99 -48.39 -5.53
N GLY A 147 -34.56 -48.21 -6.73
CA GLY A 147 -35.94 -48.54 -7.04
C GLY A 147 -36.94 -47.43 -6.68
N ALA A 148 -38.20 -47.63 -7.07
CA ALA A 148 -39.29 -46.74 -6.68
C ALA A 148 -39.57 -46.83 -5.17
N LEU A 149 -39.98 -45.70 -4.57
CA LEU A 149 -40.44 -45.58 -3.19
C LEU A 149 -39.50 -46.24 -2.17
N THR A 150 -38.19 -46.14 -2.42
CA THR A 150 -37.14 -46.70 -1.57
C THR A 150 -36.15 -45.61 -1.19
N ALA A 151 -35.81 -45.52 0.09
CA ALA A 151 -34.85 -44.54 0.61
C ALA A 151 -33.48 -44.72 -0.06
N CYS A 152 -32.96 -43.63 -0.64
CA CYS A 152 -31.74 -43.64 -1.43
C CYS A 152 -30.77 -42.56 -0.95
N ASP A 153 -29.93 -42.92 0.02
CA ASP A 153 -29.00 -41.97 0.63
C ASP A 153 -27.65 -41.93 -0.10
N ARG A 154 -27.08 -40.74 -0.23
CA ARG A 154 -25.70 -40.55 -0.72
C ARG A 154 -24.96 -39.62 0.22
N THR A 155 -23.84 -40.07 0.73
CA THR A 155 -22.96 -39.26 1.58
C THR A 155 -21.66 -38.99 0.85
N PHE A 156 -21.23 -37.73 0.87
CA PHE A 156 -19.95 -37.29 0.31
C PHE A 156 -19.30 -36.24 1.20
N THR A 157 -17.99 -36.10 1.03
CA THR A 157 -17.18 -35.12 1.73
C THR A 157 -17.07 -33.85 0.89
N ALA A 158 -17.28 -32.70 1.52
CA ALA A 158 -17.12 -31.38 0.90
C ALA A 158 -16.16 -30.51 1.74
N THR A 159 -15.27 -29.77 1.07
CA THR A 159 -14.29 -28.89 1.73
C THR A 159 -14.61 -27.45 1.41
N VAL A 160 -14.98 -26.69 2.43
CA VAL A 160 -15.36 -25.27 2.34
C VAL A 160 -14.14 -24.39 2.57
N SER A 161 -13.93 -23.42 1.68
CA SER A 161 -12.78 -22.50 1.71
C SER A 161 -13.15 -21.02 1.69
N ASP A 162 -14.41 -20.70 1.41
CA ASP A 162 -14.95 -19.35 1.22
C ASP A 162 -16.02 -18.96 2.27
N GLY A 163 -16.24 -19.81 3.27
CA GLY A 163 -17.24 -19.62 4.32
C GLY A 163 -18.67 -20.03 3.93
N GLN A 164 -18.87 -20.73 2.81
CA GLN A 164 -20.18 -21.21 2.39
C GLN A 164 -20.11 -22.59 1.74
N LEU A 165 -20.82 -23.57 2.28
CA LEU A 165 -21.04 -24.86 1.63
C LEU A 165 -22.15 -24.75 0.60
N ASN A 166 -21.86 -25.13 -0.65
CA ASN A 166 -22.79 -25.15 -1.77
C ASN A 166 -23.06 -26.58 -2.23
N VAL A 167 -24.34 -26.97 -2.29
CA VAL A 167 -24.81 -28.26 -2.81
C VAL A 167 -25.78 -28.01 -3.94
N GLN A 168 -25.40 -28.31 -5.18
CA GLN A 168 -26.13 -27.92 -6.39
C GLN A 168 -26.54 -29.13 -7.23
N PHE A 169 -27.63 -28.98 -7.96
CA PHE A 169 -28.26 -30.04 -8.74
C PHE A 169 -28.53 -29.56 -10.17
N ASN A 170 -28.37 -30.44 -11.15
CA ASN A 170 -28.70 -30.14 -12.54
C ASN A 170 -29.20 -31.36 -13.29
N MET A 171 -30.20 -31.18 -14.17
CA MET A 171 -30.71 -32.27 -15.00
C MET A 171 -29.63 -32.78 -15.97
N ASN A 172 -29.59 -34.11 -16.16
CA ASN A 172 -28.67 -34.77 -17.08
C ASN A 172 -29.39 -35.83 -17.93
N GLY A 173 -30.04 -35.38 -19.00
CA GLY A 173 -30.57 -36.26 -20.05
C GLY A 173 -31.73 -37.18 -19.62
N GLY A 174 -32.50 -36.79 -18.60
CA GLY A 174 -33.78 -37.40 -18.19
C GLY A 174 -34.98 -36.50 -18.49
N ALA A 175 -36.19 -37.01 -18.29
CA ALA A 175 -37.47 -36.35 -18.54
C ALA A 175 -38.00 -35.51 -17.36
N ASN A 176 -37.34 -35.55 -16.19
CA ASN A 176 -37.78 -34.83 -15.00
C ASN A 176 -36.60 -34.21 -14.23
N TYR A 177 -36.93 -33.22 -13.39
CA TYR A 177 -36.00 -32.38 -12.61
C TYR A 177 -35.22 -33.18 -11.58
N ALA A 178 -34.04 -32.66 -11.19
CA ALA A 178 -33.28 -33.21 -10.08
C ALA A 178 -34.08 -33.13 -8.78
N THR A 179 -33.90 -34.06 -7.85
CA THR A 179 -34.70 -34.12 -6.62
C THR A 179 -33.85 -34.40 -5.39
N VAL A 180 -34.26 -33.86 -4.24
CA VAL A 180 -33.75 -34.21 -2.92
C VAL A 180 -34.87 -34.06 -1.90
N SER A 181 -34.96 -35.03 -0.99
CA SER A 181 -35.97 -35.07 0.07
C SER A 181 -35.46 -34.48 1.38
N ALA A 182 -34.18 -34.66 1.69
CA ALA A 182 -33.57 -34.01 2.84
C ALA A 182 -32.04 -33.90 2.69
N ILE A 183 -31.43 -32.95 3.39
CA ILE A 183 -29.98 -32.77 3.44
C ILE A 183 -29.50 -32.71 4.88
N SER A 184 -28.54 -33.56 5.24
CA SER A 184 -27.82 -33.48 6.51
C SER A 184 -26.38 -33.06 6.25
N VAL A 185 -25.97 -31.96 6.88
CA VAL A 185 -24.58 -31.52 6.97
C VAL A 185 -24.11 -31.84 8.38
N THR A 186 -23.08 -32.67 8.48
CA THR A 186 -22.45 -33.07 9.74
C THR A 186 -20.93 -32.92 9.62
N GLY A 187 -20.21 -33.07 10.72
CA GLY A 187 -18.81 -32.67 10.80
C GLY A 187 -18.68 -31.19 11.14
N GLY A 188 -17.63 -30.53 10.66
CA GLY A 188 -17.29 -29.18 11.13
C GLY A 188 -16.69 -29.15 12.55
N SER A 189 -16.67 -30.28 13.26
CA SER A 189 -15.73 -30.57 14.34
C SER A 189 -14.54 -31.31 13.74
N GLY A 190 -13.35 -30.81 13.99
CA GLY A 190 -12.18 -31.50 13.50
C GLY A 190 -12.06 -32.92 14.11
N GLY A 191 -11.97 -33.94 13.24
CA GLY A 191 -11.24 -35.20 13.41
C GLY A 191 -11.43 -36.06 14.68
N ALA A 192 -12.62 -36.43 15.12
CA ALA A 192 -12.76 -37.33 16.28
C ALA A 192 -12.31 -38.81 16.07
N GLY A 193 -11.47 -39.13 15.07
CA GLY A 193 -10.95 -40.49 14.83
C GLY A 193 -9.63 -40.57 14.06
N ASP A 194 -9.04 -39.43 13.67
CA ASP A 194 -7.70 -39.45 13.08
C ASP A 194 -6.66 -39.55 14.19
N THR A 195 -5.66 -40.42 14.01
CA THR A 195 -4.54 -40.59 14.94
C THR A 195 -3.19 -40.33 14.28
N THR A 196 -3.20 -40.03 12.98
CA THR A 196 -2.00 -39.75 12.22
C THR A 196 -1.72 -38.26 12.31
N ALA A 197 -0.49 -37.89 12.63
CA ALA A 197 -0.10 -36.49 12.67
C ALA A 197 0.24 -35.97 11.26
N PRO A 198 -0.06 -34.69 10.97
CA PRO A 198 0.40 -34.04 9.76
C PRO A 198 1.92 -34.11 9.56
N SER A 199 2.34 -34.05 8.31
CA SER A 199 3.75 -33.83 7.97
C SER A 199 4.28 -32.50 8.53
N VAL A 200 5.58 -32.44 8.79
CA VAL A 200 6.23 -31.24 9.32
C VAL A 200 6.19 -30.11 8.27
N PRO A 201 5.80 -28.87 8.63
CA PRO A 201 5.84 -27.74 7.71
C PRO A 201 7.25 -27.53 7.13
N GLY A 202 7.36 -27.57 5.81
CA GLY A 202 8.63 -27.40 5.10
C GLY A 202 8.97 -25.93 4.81
N ASN A 203 10.24 -25.62 4.56
CA ASN A 203 10.70 -24.32 4.06
C ASN A 203 10.17 -23.09 4.84
N LEU A 204 10.14 -23.19 6.18
CA LEU A 204 9.86 -22.04 7.03
C LEU A 204 10.92 -20.96 6.79
N ARG A 205 10.48 -19.76 6.39
CA ARG A 205 11.37 -18.64 6.09
C ARG A 205 10.76 -17.31 6.50
N VAL A 206 11.63 -16.33 6.75
CA VAL A 206 11.26 -14.93 6.93
C VAL A 206 11.03 -14.31 5.56
N THR A 207 9.88 -13.67 5.36
CA THR A 207 9.50 -13.00 4.10
C THR A 207 9.57 -11.48 4.19
N GLY A 208 9.67 -10.94 5.41
CA GLY A 208 9.82 -9.51 5.64
C GLY A 208 9.99 -9.21 7.12
N THR A 209 10.57 -8.06 7.44
CA THR A 209 10.72 -7.57 8.81
C THR A 209 10.42 -6.07 8.83
N THR A 210 9.84 -5.59 9.93
CA THR A 210 9.73 -4.16 10.23
C THR A 210 10.40 -3.88 11.58
N THR A 211 10.29 -2.66 12.08
CA THR A 211 10.73 -2.27 13.42
C THR A 211 10.00 -3.01 14.54
N SER A 212 8.81 -3.53 14.29
CA SER A 212 7.96 -4.18 15.31
C SER A 212 7.28 -5.44 14.82
N SER A 213 7.67 -5.97 13.66
CA SER A 213 7.11 -7.21 13.14
C SER A 213 8.09 -8.09 12.36
N VAL A 214 7.78 -9.38 12.30
CA VAL A 214 8.45 -10.38 11.45
C VAL A 214 7.36 -11.15 10.69
N SER A 215 7.44 -11.14 9.36
CA SER A 215 6.58 -11.90 8.46
C SER A 215 7.22 -13.23 8.10
N LEU A 216 6.43 -14.29 8.13
CA LEU A 216 6.84 -15.68 7.93
C LEU A 216 6.01 -16.32 6.82
N ALA A 217 6.62 -17.26 6.09
CA ALA A 217 5.93 -18.18 5.21
C ALA A 217 6.55 -19.57 5.28
N TRP A 218 5.74 -20.60 5.04
CA TRP A 218 6.17 -22.00 4.96
C TRP A 218 5.42 -22.74 3.84
N ASN A 219 5.86 -23.95 3.51
CA ASN A 219 5.15 -24.84 2.61
C ASN A 219 4.03 -25.56 3.36
N ALA A 220 2.91 -25.79 2.70
CA ALA A 220 1.79 -26.53 3.27
C ALA A 220 2.21 -27.95 3.66
N SER A 221 1.79 -28.39 4.84
CA SER A 221 1.84 -29.78 5.27
C SER A 221 0.72 -30.58 4.61
N THR A 222 0.97 -31.86 4.40
CA THR A 222 -0.02 -32.87 4.04
C THR A 222 -0.36 -33.76 5.23
N ASP A 223 -1.55 -34.33 5.19
CA ASP A 223 -2.11 -35.26 6.18
C ASP A 223 -3.13 -36.19 5.48
N ASN A 224 -3.46 -37.33 6.07
CA ASN A 224 -4.41 -38.32 5.51
C ASN A 224 -5.87 -37.86 5.55
N VAL A 225 -6.26 -37.02 6.51
CA VAL A 225 -7.60 -36.41 6.56
C VAL A 225 -7.54 -34.94 6.18
N GLY A 226 -6.53 -34.22 6.67
CA GLY A 226 -6.27 -32.85 6.26
C GLY A 226 -5.70 -31.98 7.36
N VAL A 227 -4.87 -31.03 6.96
CA VAL A 227 -4.30 -30.02 7.86
C VAL A 227 -5.30 -28.88 8.00
N THR A 228 -5.72 -28.61 9.24
CA THR A 228 -6.71 -27.57 9.54
C THR A 228 -6.06 -26.28 10.01
N ALA A 229 -4.87 -26.35 10.62
CA ALA A 229 -4.18 -25.18 11.13
C ALA A 229 -2.67 -25.38 11.31
N TYR A 230 -1.98 -24.28 11.62
CA TYR A 230 -0.57 -24.22 11.97
C TYR A 230 -0.39 -23.42 13.26
N ASP A 231 0.23 -24.04 14.24
CA ASP A 231 0.69 -23.36 15.45
C ASP A 231 2.05 -22.70 15.18
N VAL A 232 2.14 -21.39 15.40
CA VAL A 232 3.38 -20.63 15.27
C VAL A 232 3.95 -20.33 16.65
N TYR A 233 5.18 -20.78 16.89
CA TYR A 233 5.90 -20.59 18.15
C TYR A 233 7.01 -19.55 17.99
N ARG A 234 7.22 -18.73 19.02
CA ARG A 234 8.35 -17.79 19.16
C ARG A 234 9.13 -18.12 20.42
N GLY A 235 10.40 -18.48 20.28
CA GLY A 235 11.25 -18.88 21.42
C GLY A 235 10.65 -20.03 22.24
N GLY A 236 9.93 -20.95 21.59
CA GLY A 236 9.24 -22.07 22.22
C GLY A 236 7.85 -21.76 22.80
N THR A 237 7.41 -20.50 22.83
CA THR A 237 6.06 -20.12 23.28
C THR A 237 5.10 -20.01 22.11
N LEU A 238 3.90 -20.60 22.22
CA LEU A 238 2.85 -20.46 21.20
C LEU A 238 2.42 -18.99 21.08
N VAL A 239 2.56 -18.40 19.90
CA VAL A 239 2.13 -17.02 19.62
C VAL A 239 0.71 -16.99 19.09
N THR A 240 0.41 -17.87 18.13
CA THR A 240 -0.91 -17.94 17.49
C THR A 240 -1.11 -19.28 16.76
N THR A 241 -2.35 -19.52 16.33
CA THR A 241 -2.74 -20.61 15.43
C THR A 241 -3.38 -19.98 14.18
N VAL A 242 -2.92 -20.35 12.98
CA VAL A 242 -3.42 -19.82 11.69
C VAL A 242 -3.86 -20.95 10.76
N THR A 243 -4.80 -20.70 9.85
CA THR A 243 -5.25 -21.68 8.84
C THR A 243 -4.44 -21.63 7.54
N GLY A 244 -3.82 -20.49 7.24
CA GLY A 244 -2.95 -20.29 6.07
C GLY A 244 -1.49 -20.67 6.31
N THR A 245 -0.66 -20.54 5.28
CA THR A 245 0.79 -20.86 5.33
C THR A 245 1.69 -19.64 5.51
N THR A 246 1.13 -18.55 6.04
CA THR A 246 1.83 -17.31 6.33
C THR A 246 1.37 -16.74 7.67
N TYR A 247 2.26 -15.98 8.32
CA TYR A 247 1.92 -15.26 9.54
C TYR A 247 2.83 -14.05 9.73
N THR A 248 2.27 -12.93 10.20
CA THR A 248 3.04 -11.75 10.59
C THR A 248 2.94 -11.57 12.09
N ASN A 249 4.05 -11.79 12.80
CA ASN A 249 4.12 -11.54 14.24
C ASN A 249 4.39 -10.05 14.49
N THR A 250 3.49 -9.35 15.18
CA THR A 250 3.57 -7.90 15.46
C THR A 250 3.82 -7.59 16.94
N GLY A 251 3.98 -6.31 17.29
CA GLY A 251 4.21 -5.90 18.68
C GLY A 251 5.58 -6.31 19.24
N LEU A 252 6.54 -6.56 18.35
CA LEU A 252 7.89 -6.97 18.71
C LEU A 252 8.76 -5.77 19.09
N SER A 253 9.69 -5.98 20.01
CA SER A 253 10.78 -5.03 20.25
C SER A 253 11.70 -4.99 19.04
N ALA A 254 11.89 -3.77 18.54
CA ALA A 254 12.97 -3.28 17.70
C ALA A 254 14.34 -3.97 17.86
N GLY A 255 15.03 -4.21 16.73
CA GLY A 255 16.43 -4.66 16.70
C GLY A 255 16.69 -6.00 17.37
N THR A 256 15.63 -6.73 17.69
CA THR A 256 15.67 -7.95 18.48
C THR A 256 15.49 -9.15 17.55
N ALA A 257 16.36 -10.14 17.73
CA ALA A 257 16.26 -11.42 17.04
C ALA A 257 15.18 -12.29 17.69
N TYR A 258 14.28 -12.82 16.88
CA TYR A 258 13.23 -13.74 17.31
C TYR A 258 13.34 -15.03 16.52
N SER A 259 13.37 -16.16 17.23
CA SER A 259 13.39 -17.50 16.64
C SER A 259 11.97 -18.07 16.56
N TYR A 260 11.64 -18.64 15.41
CA TYR A 260 10.31 -19.16 15.09
C TYR A 260 10.36 -20.62 14.64
N THR A 261 9.36 -21.39 15.06
CA THR A 261 9.07 -22.74 14.56
C THR A 261 7.57 -22.89 14.32
N VAL A 262 7.17 -23.75 13.38
CA VAL A 262 5.76 -24.00 13.06
C VAL A 262 5.46 -25.49 13.20
N ARG A 263 4.27 -25.83 13.72
CA ARG A 263 3.70 -27.19 13.73
C ARG A 263 2.37 -27.19 12.99
N ALA A 264 2.11 -28.21 12.18
CA ALA A 264 0.81 -28.42 11.58
C ALA A 264 -0.12 -29.15 12.56
N LYS A 265 -1.41 -28.82 12.50
CA LYS A 265 -2.50 -29.45 13.23
C LYS A 265 -3.53 -29.96 12.24
N ASP A 266 -4.00 -31.17 12.48
CA ASP A 266 -5.16 -31.68 11.77
C ASP A 266 -6.44 -31.35 12.51
N ALA A 267 -7.53 -31.83 11.94
CA ALA A 267 -8.85 -31.77 12.49
C ALA A 267 -8.91 -32.45 13.88
N ALA A 268 -8.23 -33.58 14.05
CA ALA A 268 -8.27 -34.42 15.26
C ALA A 268 -7.49 -33.90 16.46
N GLY A 269 -6.68 -32.85 16.25
CA GLY A 269 -5.75 -32.34 17.26
C GLY A 269 -4.39 -33.05 17.25
N ASN A 270 -4.13 -33.94 16.28
CA ASN A 270 -2.79 -34.45 16.07
C ASN A 270 -1.88 -33.31 15.61
N THR A 271 -0.65 -33.29 16.12
CA THR A 271 0.33 -32.24 15.84
C THR A 271 1.58 -32.83 15.22
N SER A 272 2.08 -32.18 14.16
CA SER A 272 3.37 -32.54 13.58
C SER A 272 4.52 -32.26 14.55
N ALA A 273 5.70 -32.83 14.27
CA ALA A 273 6.94 -32.29 14.84
C ALA A 273 7.15 -30.83 14.38
N ALA A 274 7.97 -30.08 15.12
CA ALA A 274 8.31 -28.70 14.79
C ALA A 274 9.16 -28.61 13.53
N SER A 275 8.91 -27.59 12.70
CA SER A 275 9.79 -27.24 11.59
C SER A 275 11.21 -26.90 12.06
N THR A 276 12.18 -26.91 11.14
CA THR A 276 13.47 -26.24 11.37
C THR A 276 13.21 -24.79 11.77
N ALA A 277 13.92 -24.31 12.80
CA ALA A 277 13.75 -22.95 13.29
C ALA A 277 14.31 -21.93 12.29
N VAL A 278 13.60 -20.81 12.13
CA VAL A 278 14.12 -19.63 11.43
C VAL A 278 14.26 -18.47 12.40
N THR A 279 15.28 -17.65 12.24
CA THR A 279 15.44 -16.42 13.03
C THR A 279 15.11 -15.22 12.16
N GLY A 280 14.16 -14.40 12.60
CA GLY A 280 13.88 -13.09 12.05
C GLY A 280 14.29 -12.01 13.02
N THR A 281 15.17 -11.12 12.59
CA THR A 281 15.55 -9.93 13.37
C THR A 281 14.65 -8.80 12.96
N THR A 282 13.85 -8.30 13.90
CA THR A 282 13.14 -7.04 13.68
C THR A 282 14.15 -5.97 13.31
N GLN A 283 13.79 -5.12 12.37
CA GLN A 283 14.61 -3.95 12.09
C GLN A 283 14.84 -3.24 13.41
N THR A 284 16.03 -2.71 13.64
CA THR A 284 16.23 -1.76 14.72
C THR A 284 15.12 -0.75 14.60
N GLY A 285 14.27 -0.69 15.63
CA GLY A 285 13.29 0.36 15.80
C GLY A 285 13.98 1.62 15.35
N GLY A 286 13.42 2.25 14.33
CA GLY A 286 13.75 3.63 14.05
C GLY A 286 13.36 4.39 15.30
N GLY A 287 14.22 4.35 16.30
CA GLY A 287 14.41 5.47 17.19
C GLY A 287 14.58 6.64 16.23
N GLY A 288 13.54 7.48 16.20
CA GLY A 288 13.78 8.90 16.11
C GLY A 288 14.89 9.20 17.10
N GLY A 289 16.07 9.37 16.55
CA GLY A 289 17.35 9.33 17.23
C GLY A 289 18.45 9.61 16.21
N GLY A 290 18.19 10.55 15.28
CA GLY A 290 19.19 11.23 14.47
C GLY A 290 19.77 10.45 13.29
N GLY A 291 19.32 10.76 12.06
CA GLY A 291 20.20 10.68 10.89
C GLY A 291 19.84 9.76 9.71
N GLY A 292 18.73 9.03 9.72
CA GLY A 292 18.49 7.99 8.70
C GLY A 292 18.06 8.49 7.32
N LYS A 293 17.19 9.50 7.26
CA LYS A 293 16.64 9.99 5.98
C LYS A 293 17.54 11.06 5.38
N LEU A 294 17.92 10.85 4.12
CA LEU A 294 18.60 11.83 3.29
C LEU A 294 17.83 11.91 1.97
N LEU A 295 17.04 12.98 1.84
CA LEU A 295 16.11 13.18 0.72
C LEU A 295 16.59 14.35 -0.16
N GLY A 296 16.59 14.16 -1.47
CA GLY A 296 16.93 15.21 -2.43
C GLY A 296 15.77 15.53 -3.36
N TYR A 297 15.53 16.81 -3.64
CA TYR A 297 14.58 17.23 -4.67
C TYR A 297 15.25 17.25 -6.05
N PHE A 298 14.59 16.61 -7.03
CA PHE A 298 14.93 16.69 -8.46
C PHE A 298 13.89 17.55 -9.16
N ALA A 299 14.27 18.74 -9.64
CA ALA A 299 13.39 19.59 -10.42
C ALA A 299 13.24 19.07 -11.87
N GLN A 300 12.00 18.79 -12.27
CA GLN A 300 11.51 18.40 -13.58
C GLN A 300 12.09 19.29 -14.68
N TRP A 301 12.04 20.61 -14.51
CA TRP A 301 12.57 21.57 -15.49
C TRP A 301 14.11 21.67 -15.50
N GLY A 302 14.79 21.00 -14.57
CA GLY A 302 16.25 20.92 -14.50
C GLY A 302 16.88 20.32 -15.76
N VAL A 303 16.12 19.52 -16.51
CA VAL A 303 16.59 18.91 -17.76
C VAL A 303 16.78 19.91 -18.91
N TYR A 304 16.21 21.11 -18.81
CA TYR A 304 16.31 22.15 -19.83
C TYR A 304 17.54 23.04 -19.61
N GLN A 305 17.37 24.31 -19.23
CA GLN A 305 18.47 25.27 -19.15
C GLN A 305 19.58 24.84 -18.18
N ARG A 306 19.24 24.12 -17.12
CA ARG A 306 20.21 23.59 -16.14
C ARG A 306 21.01 22.40 -16.69
N GLN A 307 20.50 21.71 -17.71
CA GLN A 307 21.09 20.49 -18.27
C GLN A 307 21.44 19.45 -17.19
N TYR A 308 20.60 19.36 -16.16
CA TYR A 308 20.74 18.40 -15.06
C TYR A 308 19.73 17.27 -15.23
N PHE A 309 20.25 16.08 -15.49
CA PHE A 309 19.50 14.87 -15.79
C PHE A 309 19.56 13.90 -14.61
N VAL A 310 18.66 12.92 -14.57
CA VAL A 310 18.69 11.85 -13.53
C VAL A 310 20.04 11.12 -13.50
N LYS A 311 20.71 10.99 -14.65
CA LYS A 311 22.09 10.48 -14.75
C LYS A 311 23.07 11.21 -13.85
N ASN A 312 22.91 12.51 -13.65
CA ASN A 312 23.81 13.29 -12.80
C ASN A 312 23.72 12.89 -11.32
N ILE A 313 22.59 12.33 -10.88
CA ILE A 313 22.44 11.76 -9.53
C ILE A 313 23.36 10.53 -9.38
N GLU A 314 23.44 9.71 -10.43
CA GLU A 314 24.32 8.54 -10.47
C GLU A 314 25.79 8.95 -10.58
N THR A 315 26.15 9.77 -11.57
CA THR A 315 27.56 10.08 -11.86
C THR A 315 28.21 10.96 -10.81
N SER A 316 27.44 11.72 -10.03
CA SER A 316 27.95 12.43 -8.85
C SER A 316 28.14 11.53 -7.63
N GLY A 317 27.72 10.27 -7.70
CA GLY A 317 27.66 9.36 -6.57
C GLY A 317 26.62 9.77 -5.52
N SER A 318 25.65 10.62 -5.87
CA SER A 318 24.57 11.04 -4.96
C SER A 318 23.58 9.91 -4.72
N ALA A 319 23.30 9.08 -5.74
CA ALA A 319 22.36 7.97 -5.66
C ALA A 319 22.66 7.00 -4.51
N ALA A 320 23.94 6.66 -4.30
CA ALA A 320 24.38 5.79 -3.21
C ALA A 320 24.26 6.40 -1.80
N LYS A 321 24.06 7.72 -1.69
CA LYS A 321 23.96 8.45 -0.43
C LYS A 321 22.50 8.72 -0.06
N LEU A 322 21.66 8.93 -1.07
CA LEU A 322 20.23 9.20 -0.91
C LEU A 322 19.50 7.99 -0.38
N THR A 323 18.49 8.25 0.46
CA THR A 323 17.45 7.26 0.75
C THR A 323 16.18 7.54 -0.04
N HIS A 324 15.91 8.82 -0.33
CA HIS A 324 14.69 9.24 -1.03
C HIS A 324 14.98 10.32 -2.07
N ILE A 325 14.19 10.34 -3.13
CA ILE A 325 14.09 11.44 -4.10
C ILE A 325 12.65 11.95 -4.09
N ASN A 326 12.49 13.27 -3.99
CA ASN A 326 11.23 13.92 -4.38
C ASN A 326 11.38 14.42 -5.82
N TYR A 327 10.57 13.88 -6.73
CA TYR A 327 10.45 14.39 -8.09
C TYR A 327 9.51 15.59 -8.09
N ALA A 328 10.03 16.75 -8.48
CA ALA A 328 9.39 18.05 -8.30
C ALA A 328 9.17 18.74 -9.65
N PHE A 329 7.98 19.11 -10.07
CA PHE A 329 6.70 18.93 -9.40
C PHE A 329 5.67 18.31 -10.34
N GLY A 330 4.65 17.70 -9.76
CA GLY A 330 3.33 17.62 -10.35
C GLY A 330 2.53 18.87 -9.98
N ASN A 331 1.55 19.22 -10.81
CA ASN A 331 0.70 20.39 -10.58
C ASN A 331 -0.54 20.02 -9.77
N VAL A 332 -1.15 20.99 -9.09
CA VAL A 332 -2.49 20.89 -8.52
C VAL A 332 -3.41 21.86 -9.26
N THR A 333 -4.27 21.33 -10.11
CA THR A 333 -5.22 22.11 -10.92
C THR A 333 -6.63 21.61 -10.70
N ASN A 334 -7.58 22.53 -10.53
CA ASN A 334 -9.00 22.19 -10.31
C ASN A 334 -9.23 21.23 -9.12
N GLY A 335 -8.40 21.36 -8.07
CA GLY A 335 -8.47 20.49 -6.89
C GLY A 335 -8.02 19.06 -7.14
N GLN A 336 -7.22 18.80 -8.18
CA GLN A 336 -6.72 17.49 -8.57
C GLN A 336 -5.22 17.52 -8.84
N CYS A 337 -4.54 16.41 -8.57
CA CYS A 337 -3.16 16.20 -9.05
C CYS A 337 -3.15 16.09 -10.57
N ALA A 338 -2.19 16.75 -11.22
CA ALA A 338 -2.04 16.81 -12.65
C ALA A 338 -0.57 16.75 -13.08
N ILE A 339 -0.34 16.33 -14.33
CA ILE A 339 0.96 16.44 -14.99
C ILE A 339 1.34 17.91 -15.11
N GLY A 340 2.56 18.26 -14.70
CA GLY A 340 3.13 19.60 -14.86
C GLY A 340 3.66 19.81 -16.28
N ASP A 341 4.61 18.97 -16.69
CA ASP A 341 5.26 19.00 -18.00
C ASP A 341 5.48 17.57 -18.49
N SER A 342 4.58 17.10 -19.36
CA SER A 342 4.63 15.74 -19.91
C SER A 342 5.91 15.47 -20.68
N TYR A 343 6.51 16.52 -21.28
CA TYR A 343 7.72 16.35 -22.06
C TYR A 343 8.88 15.97 -21.16
N ALA A 344 9.15 16.75 -20.12
CA ALA A 344 10.19 16.41 -19.14
C ALA A 344 9.88 15.11 -18.37
N ASP A 345 8.61 14.85 -18.07
CA ASP A 345 8.17 13.69 -17.27
C ASP A 345 8.39 12.37 -17.99
N TYR A 346 7.82 12.22 -19.20
CA TYR A 346 7.76 10.91 -19.85
C TYR A 346 7.93 10.90 -21.37
N ASP A 347 7.96 12.04 -22.07
CA ASP A 347 8.14 12.05 -23.54
C ASP A 347 9.57 12.29 -24.02
N MET A 348 10.37 13.08 -23.28
CA MET A 348 11.71 13.50 -23.70
C MET A 348 12.63 12.28 -23.87
N ALA A 349 13.16 12.11 -25.08
CA ALA A 349 14.07 11.01 -25.40
C ALA A 349 15.49 11.30 -24.90
N TYR A 350 16.09 10.31 -24.22
CA TYR A 350 17.47 10.38 -23.78
C TYR A 350 18.40 9.67 -24.75
N THR A 351 19.56 10.28 -24.98
CA THR A 351 20.70 9.69 -25.68
C THR A 351 21.56 8.86 -24.71
N THR A 352 22.49 8.08 -25.24
CA THR A 352 23.55 7.40 -24.46
C THR A 352 24.29 8.37 -23.51
N ALA A 353 24.47 9.63 -23.92
CA ALA A 353 25.23 10.61 -23.15
C ALA A 353 24.52 11.05 -21.87
N ASN A 354 23.19 11.15 -21.88
CA ASN A 354 22.40 11.65 -20.75
C ASN A 354 21.54 10.58 -20.06
N SER A 355 21.49 9.34 -20.56
CA SER A 355 20.76 8.25 -19.89
C SER A 355 21.55 7.61 -18.73
N VAL A 356 20.79 7.16 -17.71
CA VAL A 356 21.33 6.55 -16.48
C VAL A 356 22.08 5.25 -16.78
N ASP A 357 21.55 4.41 -17.65
CA ASP A 357 22.12 3.11 -18.02
C ASP A 357 23.10 3.18 -19.19
N GLY A 358 23.39 4.38 -19.69
CA GLY A 358 24.26 4.59 -20.85
C GLY A 358 23.67 4.06 -22.16
N LYS A 359 22.35 3.81 -22.22
CA LYS A 359 21.65 3.39 -23.45
C LYS A 359 20.68 4.47 -23.90
N ALA A 360 20.70 4.81 -25.18
CA ALA A 360 19.70 5.71 -25.76
C ALA A 360 18.31 5.07 -25.69
N ASP A 361 17.29 5.89 -25.49
CA ASP A 361 15.91 5.43 -25.53
C ASP A 361 15.51 5.11 -26.98
N THR A 362 14.65 4.09 -27.15
CA THR A 362 14.13 3.71 -28.47
C THR A 362 12.88 4.52 -28.81
N TRP A 363 12.47 4.45 -30.08
CA TRP A 363 11.23 5.06 -30.59
C TRP A 363 10.02 4.12 -30.53
N ASP A 364 10.15 2.98 -29.85
CA ASP A 364 9.11 1.96 -29.80
C ASP A 364 7.88 2.44 -29.02
N ALA A 365 6.70 2.05 -29.50
CA ALA A 365 5.44 2.39 -28.85
C ALA A 365 5.36 1.76 -27.44
N GLY A 366 4.96 2.57 -26.45
CA GLY A 366 4.81 2.12 -25.06
C GLY A 366 6.07 2.20 -24.19
N VAL A 367 7.22 2.62 -24.74
CA VAL A 367 8.43 2.87 -23.94
C VAL A 367 8.26 4.12 -23.09
N LEU A 368 8.41 3.99 -21.78
CA LEU A 368 8.48 5.14 -20.88
C LEU A 368 9.84 5.84 -21.03
N ARG A 369 9.80 7.10 -21.46
CA ARG A 369 10.98 7.97 -21.59
C ARG A 369 10.93 9.05 -20.50
N GLY A 370 11.52 10.21 -20.77
CA GLY A 370 11.56 11.33 -19.84
C GLY A 370 12.26 10.99 -18.54
N SER A 371 12.12 11.87 -17.56
CA SER A 371 12.71 11.67 -16.24
C SER A 371 12.14 10.42 -15.55
N PHE A 372 10.89 10.03 -15.78
CA PHE A 372 10.31 8.83 -15.16
C PHE A 372 10.99 7.56 -15.65
N GLY A 373 11.24 7.44 -16.96
CA GLY A 373 11.99 6.33 -17.53
C GLY A 373 13.41 6.25 -16.97
N GLN A 374 14.06 7.39 -16.76
CA GLN A 374 15.40 7.42 -16.17
C GLN A 374 15.39 7.13 -14.65
N LEU A 375 14.36 7.56 -13.91
CA LEU A 375 14.20 7.22 -12.49
C LEU A 375 13.97 5.72 -12.30
N ARG A 376 13.21 5.07 -13.19
CA ARG A 376 13.09 3.60 -13.22
C ARG A 376 14.46 2.93 -13.40
N LYS A 377 15.26 3.40 -14.35
CA LYS A 377 16.63 2.92 -14.58
C LYS A 377 17.51 3.13 -13.35
N LEU A 378 17.37 4.27 -12.66
CA LEU A 378 18.10 4.55 -11.42
C LEU A 378 17.70 3.61 -10.28
N LYS A 379 16.40 3.33 -10.09
CA LYS A 379 15.92 2.34 -9.10
C LYS A 379 16.43 0.93 -9.39
N ALA A 380 16.59 0.56 -10.66
CA ALA A 380 17.18 -0.72 -11.01
C ALA A 380 18.65 -0.84 -10.55
N LEU A 381 19.42 0.26 -10.57
CA LEU A 381 20.78 0.32 -10.04
C LEU A 381 20.80 0.43 -8.51
N HIS A 382 19.80 1.10 -7.91
CA HIS A 382 19.68 1.38 -6.48
C HIS A 382 18.32 0.92 -5.94
N PRO A 383 18.10 -0.39 -5.74
CA PRO A 383 16.76 -0.94 -5.41
C PRO A 383 16.21 -0.49 -4.05
N ASN A 384 17.06 0.06 -3.18
CA ASN A 384 16.65 0.61 -1.88
C ASN A 384 16.24 2.09 -1.95
N LEU A 385 16.50 2.77 -3.08
CA LEU A 385 16.14 4.17 -3.27
C LEU A 385 14.63 4.30 -3.46
N LYS A 386 14.03 5.19 -2.68
CA LYS A 386 12.60 5.48 -2.74
C LYS A 386 12.34 6.78 -3.49
N ILE A 387 11.30 6.80 -4.32
CA ILE A 387 10.98 7.98 -5.12
C ILE A 387 9.55 8.39 -4.84
N LEU A 388 9.34 9.63 -4.44
CA LEU A 388 8.01 10.21 -4.27
C LEU A 388 7.79 11.26 -5.35
N TRP A 389 6.54 11.40 -5.80
CA TRP A 389 6.15 12.52 -6.64
C TRP A 389 5.64 13.66 -5.76
N SER A 390 6.30 14.81 -5.81
CA SER A 390 5.92 16.01 -5.07
C SER A 390 4.95 16.85 -5.90
N PHE A 391 3.81 17.23 -5.31
CA PHE A 391 2.79 18.06 -5.96
C PHE A 391 2.71 19.43 -5.28
N GLY A 392 2.69 20.48 -6.08
CA GLY A 392 2.63 21.87 -5.60
C GLY A 392 3.94 22.62 -5.80
N GLY A 393 4.53 23.07 -4.70
CA GLY A 393 5.60 24.05 -4.68
C GLY A 393 5.08 25.47 -4.89
N TRP A 394 5.99 26.44 -4.93
CA TRP A 394 5.67 27.87 -4.96
C TRP A 394 4.64 28.30 -6.01
N THR A 395 4.76 27.83 -7.26
CA THR A 395 3.92 28.29 -8.38
C THR A 395 2.66 27.45 -8.61
N TRP A 396 2.63 26.20 -8.14
CA TRP A 396 1.53 25.26 -8.40
C TRP A 396 0.70 24.93 -7.15
N SER A 397 0.88 25.70 -6.07
CA SER A 397 0.05 25.58 -4.87
C SER A 397 -1.36 26.19 -4.98
N GLY A 398 -1.66 26.92 -6.06
CA GLY A 398 -2.93 27.64 -6.21
C GLY A 398 -4.20 26.76 -6.26
N GLY A 399 -4.07 25.47 -6.59
CA GLY A 399 -5.20 24.53 -6.64
C GLY A 399 -5.53 23.83 -5.33
N PHE A 400 -4.74 24.01 -4.26
CA PHE A 400 -4.94 23.29 -3.01
C PHE A 400 -6.19 23.73 -2.24
N ALA A 401 -6.64 24.98 -2.38
CA ALA A 401 -7.90 25.43 -1.77
C ALA A 401 -9.10 24.60 -2.29
N GLN A 402 -9.16 24.35 -3.60
CA GLN A 402 -10.15 23.47 -4.21
C GLN A 402 -9.94 22.01 -3.80
N ALA A 403 -8.69 21.56 -3.68
CA ALA A 403 -8.37 20.21 -3.22
C ALA A 403 -8.88 19.99 -1.78
N ALA A 404 -8.68 20.96 -0.90
CA ALA A 404 -9.14 20.94 0.49
C ALA A 404 -10.67 20.97 0.62
N ALA A 405 -11.38 21.54 -0.36
CA ALA A 405 -12.84 21.48 -0.41
C ALA A 405 -13.38 20.07 -0.71
N ASN A 406 -12.59 19.21 -1.38
CA ASN A 406 -12.93 17.80 -1.59
C ASN A 406 -11.70 16.86 -1.47
N PRO A 407 -11.22 16.61 -0.23
CA PRO A 407 -10.00 15.87 0.01
C PRO A 407 -10.00 14.44 -0.57
N THR A 408 -11.15 13.77 -0.55
CA THR A 408 -11.29 12.41 -1.08
C THR A 408 -11.13 12.38 -2.60
N ALA A 409 -11.75 13.34 -3.32
CA ALA A 409 -11.59 13.42 -4.77
C ALA A 409 -10.15 13.78 -5.16
N PHE A 410 -9.53 14.72 -4.44
CA PHE A 410 -8.11 15.03 -4.60
C PHE A 410 -7.25 13.78 -4.42
N ALA A 411 -7.38 13.08 -3.30
CA ALA A 411 -6.60 11.87 -3.01
C ALA A 411 -6.77 10.78 -4.08
N ASN A 412 -8.00 10.59 -4.59
CA ASN A 412 -8.26 9.67 -5.69
C ASN A 412 -7.55 10.09 -6.98
N SER A 413 -7.59 11.37 -7.34
CA SER A 413 -6.90 11.88 -8.53
C SER A 413 -5.38 11.69 -8.44
N CYS A 414 -4.80 11.96 -7.28
CA CYS A 414 -3.37 11.80 -7.04
C CYS A 414 -2.95 10.33 -7.09
N TYR A 415 -3.70 9.43 -6.44
CA TYR A 415 -3.42 8.00 -6.52
C TYR A 415 -3.47 7.49 -7.95
N ASN A 416 -4.53 7.83 -8.70
CA ASN A 416 -4.68 7.39 -10.08
C ASN A 416 -3.54 7.88 -11.00
N LEU A 417 -2.99 9.07 -10.72
CA LEU A 417 -1.88 9.62 -11.48
C LEU A 417 -0.53 8.99 -11.09
N VAL A 418 -0.28 8.82 -9.78
CA VAL A 418 0.95 8.17 -9.27
C VAL A 418 1.02 6.71 -9.71
N GLU A 419 -0.11 6.01 -9.72
CA GLU A 419 -0.27 4.60 -10.09
C GLU A 419 -0.68 4.38 -11.55
N ASP A 420 -0.48 5.37 -12.42
CA ASP A 420 -0.72 5.18 -13.86
C ASP A 420 0.10 3.96 -14.35
N PRO A 421 -0.53 3.00 -15.06
CA PRO A 421 0.15 1.76 -15.48
C PRO A 421 1.44 1.96 -16.28
N ARG A 422 1.64 3.14 -16.88
CA ARG A 422 2.88 3.47 -17.61
C ARG A 422 4.09 3.61 -16.68
N TRP A 423 3.90 3.96 -15.41
CA TRP A 423 4.96 4.24 -14.43
C TRP A 423 4.65 3.82 -12.99
N ALA A 424 3.67 2.94 -12.77
CA ALA A 424 3.29 2.46 -11.43
C ALA A 424 4.45 1.83 -10.62
N ASP A 425 5.56 1.43 -11.27
CA ASP A 425 6.76 0.90 -10.60
C ASP A 425 7.78 1.98 -10.20
N VAL A 426 7.59 3.22 -10.65
CA VAL A 426 8.53 4.33 -10.43
C VAL A 426 8.38 4.91 -9.02
N PHE A 427 7.17 5.23 -8.61
CA PHE A 427 6.90 5.98 -7.38
C PHE A 427 6.54 5.06 -6.21
N ASP A 428 7.17 5.30 -5.06
CA ASP A 428 6.92 4.62 -3.78
C ASP A 428 5.97 5.44 -2.87
N GLY A 429 5.46 6.57 -3.35
CA GLY A 429 4.62 7.46 -2.57
C GLY A 429 4.40 8.84 -3.17
N ILE A 430 3.84 9.72 -2.34
CA ILE A 430 3.47 11.08 -2.68
C ILE A 430 4.02 12.07 -1.64
N ASP A 431 4.44 13.24 -2.11
CA ASP A 431 4.78 14.39 -1.30
C ASP A 431 3.83 15.55 -1.64
N ILE A 432 3.35 16.25 -0.61
CA ILE A 432 2.49 17.42 -0.77
C ILE A 432 3.26 18.66 -0.35
N ASP A 433 3.49 19.56 -1.29
CA ASP A 433 4.19 20.82 -1.07
C ASP A 433 3.20 21.97 -1.25
N TRP A 434 2.30 22.13 -0.28
CA TRP A 434 1.33 23.22 -0.27
C TRP A 434 1.93 24.45 0.36
N GLU A 435 2.15 25.49 -0.45
CA GLU A 435 2.72 26.77 -0.04
C GLU A 435 1.69 27.92 -0.11
N TYR A 436 0.90 28.21 0.95
CA TYR A 436 0.85 27.54 2.25
C TYR A 436 -0.60 27.36 2.75
N PRO A 437 -0.92 26.28 3.49
CA PRO A 437 -2.26 26.06 4.02
C PRO A 437 -2.66 27.16 5.00
N ASN A 438 -3.83 27.73 4.78
CA ASN A 438 -4.44 28.78 5.59
C ASN A 438 -3.54 30.02 5.81
N ALA A 439 -2.62 30.28 4.89
CA ALA A 439 -1.69 31.41 4.93
C ALA A 439 -1.32 31.87 3.51
N CYS A 440 -0.57 32.97 3.41
CA CYS A 440 -0.12 33.47 2.12
C CYS A 440 1.23 32.87 1.69
N GLY A 441 1.24 32.27 0.50
CA GLY A 441 2.42 32.00 -0.33
C GLY A 441 2.43 32.95 -1.54
N LEU A 442 2.54 32.41 -2.75
CA LEU A 442 2.31 33.18 -3.99
C LEU A 442 0.85 33.65 -4.09
N SER A 443 -0.08 32.82 -3.64
CA SER A 443 -1.48 33.17 -3.37
C SER A 443 -1.83 32.90 -1.91
N CYS A 444 -2.83 33.62 -1.39
CA CYS A 444 -3.34 33.37 -0.04
C CYS A 444 -4.37 32.26 -0.04
N ASP A 445 -4.26 31.37 0.94
CA ASP A 445 -5.28 30.37 1.26
C ASP A 445 -6.06 30.74 2.53
N SER A 446 -7.34 30.37 2.56
CA SER A 446 -8.25 30.58 3.70
C SER A 446 -9.08 29.33 4.01
N SER A 447 -8.58 28.15 3.66
CA SER A 447 -9.29 26.87 3.82
C SER A 447 -9.50 26.46 5.29
N GLY A 448 -8.88 27.18 6.23
CA GLY A 448 -8.98 26.96 7.67
C GLY A 448 -7.93 25.99 8.20
N PRO A 449 -7.67 26.01 9.52
CA PRO A 449 -6.51 25.31 10.11
C PRO A 449 -6.58 23.78 10.00
N ALA A 450 -7.79 23.21 9.89
CA ALA A 450 -7.97 21.77 9.75
C ALA A 450 -7.81 21.26 8.31
N ALA A 451 -7.79 22.14 7.30
CA ALA A 451 -7.79 21.77 5.88
C ALA A 451 -6.61 20.86 5.53
N PHE A 452 -5.40 21.25 5.95
CA PHE A 452 -4.19 20.47 5.72
C PHE A 452 -4.30 19.06 6.32
N ARG A 453 -4.73 18.93 7.59
CA ARG A 453 -4.94 17.63 8.23
C ARG A 453 -5.94 16.76 7.48
N ASN A 454 -7.08 17.33 7.07
CA ASN A 454 -8.12 16.59 6.36
C ASN A 454 -7.62 16.11 4.98
N LEU A 455 -6.81 16.92 4.29
CA LEU A 455 -6.14 16.54 3.04
C LEU A 455 -5.19 15.36 3.26
N MET A 456 -4.33 15.43 4.28
CA MET A 456 -3.37 14.35 4.60
C MET A 456 -4.09 13.07 5.03
N GLN A 457 -5.18 13.18 5.78
CA GLN A 457 -6.01 12.04 6.16
C GLN A 457 -6.60 11.34 4.93
N ALA A 458 -7.15 12.11 3.98
CA ALA A 458 -7.71 11.54 2.76
C ALA A 458 -6.65 10.84 1.90
N LEU A 459 -5.45 11.44 1.79
CA LEU A 459 -4.31 10.80 1.12
C LEU A 459 -3.90 9.51 1.80
N ARG A 460 -3.71 9.52 3.14
CA ARG A 460 -3.37 8.30 3.88
C ARG A 460 -4.43 7.21 3.72
N ASN A 461 -5.71 7.55 3.78
CA ASN A 461 -6.80 6.61 3.58
C ASN A 461 -6.76 5.99 2.17
N ARG A 462 -6.39 6.78 1.16
CA ARG A 462 -6.36 6.32 -0.24
C ARG A 462 -5.12 5.51 -0.60
N PHE A 463 -3.96 5.95 -0.14
CA PHE A 463 -2.66 5.33 -0.41
C PHE A 463 -2.37 4.17 0.55
N GLY A 464 -2.99 4.13 1.73
CA GLY A 464 -2.78 3.06 2.71
C GLY A 464 -1.39 3.11 3.36
N SER A 465 -0.98 2.02 4.01
CA SER A 465 0.28 1.92 4.75
C SER A 465 1.48 1.45 3.90
N ASN A 466 1.24 0.97 2.69
CA ASN A 466 2.30 0.47 1.80
C ASN A 466 3.03 1.59 1.05
N TYR A 467 2.45 2.79 1.02
CA TYR A 467 2.99 3.96 0.34
C TYR A 467 3.48 5.00 1.34
N LEU A 468 4.51 5.72 0.92
CA LEU A 468 4.96 6.91 1.62
C LEU A 468 4.01 8.08 1.34
N VAL A 469 3.58 8.76 2.40
CA VAL A 469 2.82 10.02 2.31
C VAL A 469 3.59 11.05 3.14
N THR A 470 4.09 12.07 2.47
CA THR A 470 4.98 13.09 3.06
C THR A 470 4.50 14.49 2.68
N ALA A 471 5.03 15.51 3.34
CA ALA A 471 4.73 16.88 2.98
C ALA A 471 5.91 17.82 3.24
N ALA A 472 6.18 18.71 2.29
CA ALA A 472 7.00 19.89 2.53
C ALA A 472 6.16 20.99 3.19
N ILE A 473 6.71 21.61 4.23
CA ILE A 473 6.00 22.60 5.03
C ILE A 473 6.88 23.79 5.34
N THR A 474 6.23 24.92 5.58
CA THR A 474 6.86 26.16 6.02
C THR A 474 7.72 25.97 7.27
N ALA A 475 8.77 26.77 7.38
CA ALA A 475 9.60 26.87 8.58
C ALA A 475 9.43 28.21 9.31
N ASP A 476 8.33 28.93 9.08
CA ASP A 476 8.01 30.17 9.79
C ASP A 476 7.64 29.89 11.26
N GLY A 477 8.66 29.97 12.12
CA GLY A 477 8.55 29.79 13.56
C GLY A 477 8.14 31.06 14.32
N SER A 478 7.83 32.17 13.65
CA SER A 478 7.42 33.42 14.30
C SER A 478 6.07 33.26 15.02
N ASN A 479 5.80 34.04 16.06
CA ASN A 479 4.54 33.96 16.79
C ASN A 479 3.37 34.44 15.92
N GLY A 480 2.34 33.61 15.72
CA GLY A 480 1.27 33.85 14.74
C GLY A 480 1.69 33.61 13.28
N GLY A 481 2.87 33.04 13.05
CA GLY A 481 3.40 32.73 11.72
C GLY A 481 2.73 31.52 11.07
N LYS A 482 3.21 31.13 9.89
CA LYS A 482 2.57 30.09 9.05
C LYS A 482 2.51 28.70 9.70
N ILE A 483 3.40 28.37 10.63
CA ILE A 483 3.28 27.11 11.41
C ILE A 483 2.01 27.13 12.30
N ASP A 484 1.57 28.29 12.81
CA ASP A 484 0.36 28.40 13.64
C ASP A 484 -0.93 28.37 12.81
N ALA A 485 -0.82 28.57 11.50
CA ALA A 485 -1.98 28.70 10.62
C ALA A 485 -2.67 27.36 10.32
N ALA A 486 -1.99 26.21 10.52
CA ALA A 486 -2.50 24.89 10.18
C ALA A 486 -2.21 23.83 11.26
N ASP A 487 -3.06 22.80 11.34
CA ASP A 487 -2.96 21.71 12.31
C ASP A 487 -1.91 20.65 11.89
N TYR A 488 -0.63 21.02 11.94
CA TYR A 488 0.48 20.11 11.63
C TYR A 488 0.63 18.98 12.67
N GLY A 489 0.33 19.26 13.93
CA GLY A 489 0.34 18.28 15.02
C GLY A 489 -0.66 17.15 14.79
N GLY A 490 -1.92 17.50 14.50
CA GLY A 490 -2.97 16.54 14.17
C GLY A 490 -2.73 15.83 12.84
N ALA A 491 -2.16 16.51 11.84
CA ALA A 491 -1.82 15.92 10.54
C ALA A 491 -0.67 14.90 10.61
N ALA A 492 0.24 15.02 11.58
CA ALA A 492 1.44 14.19 11.70
C ALA A 492 1.14 12.68 11.78
N GLN A 493 -0.04 12.28 12.25
CA GLN A 493 -0.42 10.85 12.31
C GLN A 493 -0.68 10.22 10.93
N TYR A 494 -0.99 11.03 9.92
CA TYR A 494 -1.29 10.57 8.56
C TYR A 494 -0.06 10.57 7.65
N LEU A 495 1.03 11.19 8.10
CA LEU A 495 2.27 11.36 7.34
C LEU A 495 3.38 10.44 7.86
N ASP A 496 4.26 10.00 6.97
CA ASP A 496 5.50 9.33 7.35
C ASP A 496 6.49 10.34 7.97
N TRP A 497 6.64 11.51 7.35
CA TRP A 497 7.40 12.65 7.87
C TRP A 497 7.04 13.96 7.15
N TYR A 498 7.59 15.06 7.69
CA TYR A 498 7.60 16.40 7.11
C TYR A 498 9.00 16.78 6.62
N ASN A 499 9.07 17.41 5.45
CA ASN A 499 10.22 18.13 4.95
C ASN A 499 10.09 19.61 5.39
N VAL A 500 10.71 20.00 6.51
CA VAL A 500 10.60 21.38 7.04
C VAL A 500 11.54 22.30 6.27
N MET A 501 11.01 23.22 5.47
CA MET A 501 11.78 24.09 4.57
C MET A 501 12.56 25.18 5.33
N THR A 502 13.57 24.77 6.12
CA THR A 502 14.40 25.61 6.99
C THR A 502 15.45 26.40 6.22
N TYR A 503 15.04 27.00 5.11
CA TYR A 503 15.76 27.89 4.23
C TYR A 503 14.80 29.00 3.77
N ASP A 504 15.30 29.94 2.99
CA ASP A 504 14.53 31.07 2.46
C ASP A 504 13.91 32.01 3.49
N TYR A 505 14.48 32.04 4.69
CA TYR A 505 14.10 33.00 5.72
C TYR A 505 14.33 34.46 5.28
N PHE A 506 15.41 34.70 4.54
CA PHE A 506 15.80 36.03 4.09
C PHE A 506 16.35 35.98 2.67
N GLY A 507 16.06 36.99 1.86
CA GLY A 507 16.45 37.04 0.47
C GLY A 507 16.07 38.35 -0.21
N ALA A 508 16.40 38.46 -1.50
CA ALA A 508 16.17 39.67 -2.29
C ALA A 508 14.69 40.03 -2.51
N PHE A 509 13.75 39.19 -2.07
CA PHE A 509 12.35 39.58 -1.89
C PHE A 509 12.18 40.74 -0.88
N ALA A 510 13.19 40.98 -0.03
CA ALA A 510 13.43 42.26 0.64
C ALA A 510 14.57 43.01 -0.10
N PRO A 511 14.29 43.74 -1.19
CA PRO A 511 15.32 44.19 -2.14
C PRO A 511 16.32 45.19 -1.55
N THR A 512 15.93 45.95 -0.53
CA THR A 512 16.78 46.92 0.16
C THR A 512 17.50 46.33 1.39
N GLY A 513 17.37 45.02 1.62
CA GLY A 513 17.89 44.33 2.78
C GLY A 513 16.99 44.50 4.01
N PRO A 514 17.54 44.38 5.24
CA PRO A 514 18.94 44.13 5.53
C PRO A 514 19.44 42.77 5.00
N THR A 515 20.71 42.66 4.63
CA THR A 515 21.34 41.38 4.30
C THR A 515 21.29 40.46 5.51
N ALA A 516 20.86 39.23 5.31
CA ALA A 516 20.76 38.24 6.38
C ALA A 516 20.96 36.83 5.83
N PRO A 517 21.45 35.88 6.64
CA PRO A 517 21.61 34.51 6.18
C PRO A 517 20.27 33.93 5.78
N HIS A 518 20.16 33.22 4.66
CA HIS A 518 18.84 32.72 4.22
C HIS A 518 18.40 31.43 4.94
N SER A 519 19.32 30.71 5.58
CA SER A 519 19.05 29.43 6.23
C SER A 519 19.60 29.33 7.67
N PRO A 520 19.50 30.38 8.53
CA PRO A 520 20.12 30.38 9.85
C PRO A 520 19.57 29.24 10.71
N LEU A 521 20.48 28.48 11.33
CA LEU A 521 20.15 27.41 12.26
C LEU A 521 19.56 27.95 13.56
N THR A 522 20.14 29.03 14.09
CA THR A 522 19.74 29.63 15.38
C THR A 522 19.45 31.12 15.24
N SER A 523 18.88 31.74 16.27
CA SER A 523 18.78 33.20 16.35
C SER A 523 20.16 33.85 16.55
N TYR A 524 20.27 35.14 16.24
CA TYR A 524 21.47 35.96 16.46
C TYR A 524 21.09 37.43 16.68
N THR A 525 21.96 38.20 17.33
CA THR A 525 21.75 39.64 17.53
C THR A 525 21.68 40.37 16.18
N GLY A 526 20.57 41.08 15.95
CA GLY A 526 20.33 41.78 14.69
C GLY A 526 19.65 40.95 13.60
N ILE A 527 19.14 39.75 13.93
CA ILE A 527 18.28 39.00 13.01
C ILE A 527 17.04 39.84 12.63
N PRO A 528 16.69 39.99 11.34
CA PRO A 528 15.63 40.93 10.93
C PRO A 528 14.22 40.53 11.38
N ALA A 529 13.97 39.22 11.53
CA ALA A 529 12.69 38.69 11.96
C ALA A 529 12.89 37.63 13.05
N ALA A 530 12.22 37.81 14.19
CA ALA A 530 12.23 36.82 15.27
C ALA A 530 11.50 35.53 14.85
N GLY A 531 12.05 34.38 15.19
CA GLY A 531 11.49 33.07 14.81
C GLY A 531 11.86 32.60 13.40
N PHE A 532 12.54 33.42 12.59
CA PHE A 532 13.01 33.05 11.25
C PHE A 532 14.38 32.37 11.31
N ASN A 533 14.42 31.19 11.95
CA ASN A 533 15.57 30.31 12.01
C ASN A 533 15.11 28.85 12.23
N SER A 534 15.97 27.90 11.88
CA SER A 534 15.62 26.47 11.88
C SER A 534 15.23 25.95 13.25
N ASP A 535 15.92 26.35 14.32
CA ASP A 535 15.62 25.89 15.69
C ASP A 535 14.22 26.33 16.12
N ALA A 536 13.87 27.60 15.91
CA ALA A 536 12.53 28.10 16.22
C ALA A 536 11.43 27.30 15.52
N ALA A 537 11.59 26.99 14.23
CA ALA A 537 10.63 26.18 13.48
C ALA A 537 10.49 24.76 14.05
N ILE A 538 11.61 24.09 14.31
CA ILE A 538 11.64 22.72 14.82
C ILE A 538 11.04 22.64 16.22
N GLN A 539 11.42 23.55 17.14
CA GLN A 539 10.84 23.55 18.48
C GLN A 539 9.35 23.82 18.45
N LYS A 540 8.87 24.68 17.54
CA LYS A 540 7.46 25.01 17.41
C LYS A 540 6.62 23.84 16.93
N LEU A 541 7.07 23.11 15.90
CA LEU A 541 6.40 21.90 15.42
C LEU A 541 6.38 20.81 16.50
N LYS A 542 7.46 20.64 17.26
CA LYS A 542 7.49 19.74 18.43
C LYS A 542 6.49 20.17 19.51
N ALA A 543 6.39 21.47 19.78
CA ALA A 543 5.42 22.01 20.74
C ALA A 543 3.96 21.80 20.29
N GLN A 544 3.70 21.78 18.97
CA GLN A 544 2.40 21.39 18.41
C GLN A 544 2.14 19.86 18.46
N GLY A 545 3.08 19.07 18.97
CA GLY A 545 2.93 17.62 19.12
C GLY A 545 3.46 16.79 17.95
N VAL A 546 4.16 17.39 16.99
CA VAL A 546 4.80 16.62 15.91
C VAL A 546 6.00 15.83 16.48
N PRO A 547 6.04 14.49 16.32
CA PRO A 547 7.18 13.71 16.79
C PRO A 547 8.48 14.15 16.11
N ALA A 548 9.56 14.34 16.87
CA ALA A 548 10.86 14.77 16.34
C ALA A 548 11.36 13.86 15.20
N GLY A 549 11.18 12.54 15.34
CA GLY A 549 11.55 11.56 14.30
C GLY A 549 10.79 11.67 12.98
N LYS A 550 9.72 12.49 12.92
CA LYS A 550 8.96 12.83 11.71
C LYS A 550 9.35 14.17 11.11
N LEU A 551 10.33 14.89 11.65
CA LEU A 551 10.79 16.15 11.10
C LEU A 551 12.13 15.94 10.39
N LEU A 552 12.24 16.38 9.13
CA LEU A 552 13.50 16.48 8.42
C LEU A 552 13.93 17.95 8.33
N LEU A 553 15.20 18.21 8.68
CA LEU A 553 15.80 19.53 8.53
C LEU A 553 16.08 19.83 7.05
N GLY A 554 15.73 21.01 6.55
CA GLY A 554 15.95 21.42 5.15
C GLY A 554 17.27 22.17 4.93
N ILE A 555 17.97 21.86 3.85
CA ILE A 555 19.18 22.56 3.39
C ILE A 555 18.98 23.10 1.97
N GLY A 556 19.37 24.36 1.75
CA GLY A 556 19.42 24.93 0.39
C GLY A 556 20.77 24.67 -0.26
N PHE A 557 20.80 23.96 -1.39
CA PHE A 557 21.99 23.76 -2.24
C PHE A 557 22.24 24.96 -3.18
N TYR A 558 21.84 26.14 -2.70
CA TYR A 558 21.93 27.43 -3.37
C TYR A 558 22.12 28.49 -2.29
N GLY A 559 22.46 29.71 -2.72
CA GLY A 559 22.45 30.88 -1.86
C GLY A 559 21.40 31.89 -2.27
N ARG A 560 21.03 32.75 -1.31
CA ARG A 560 20.31 33.99 -1.60
C ARG A 560 21.23 35.20 -1.44
N GLY A 561 21.06 36.19 -2.29
CA GLY A 561 21.99 37.31 -2.35
C GLY A 561 21.43 38.64 -2.80
N TRP A 562 22.15 39.69 -2.43
CA TRP A 562 21.87 41.09 -2.71
C TRP A 562 23.07 41.76 -3.37
N THR A 563 22.84 42.84 -4.11
CA THR A 563 23.89 43.71 -4.64
C THR A 563 23.79 45.12 -4.08
N GLY A 564 24.86 45.89 -4.28
CA GLY A 564 25.00 47.26 -3.77
C GLY A 564 25.04 47.31 -2.24
N VAL A 565 25.61 46.29 -1.59
CA VAL A 565 25.52 46.17 -0.14
C VAL A 565 26.45 47.13 0.60
N SER A 566 25.98 47.69 1.72
CA SER A 566 26.75 48.68 2.51
C SER A 566 27.83 48.08 3.41
N GLN A 567 27.75 46.80 3.77
CA GLN A 567 28.72 46.12 4.65
C GLN A 567 28.87 44.63 4.33
N ALA A 568 29.95 44.03 4.82
CA ALA A 568 30.26 42.61 4.63
C ALA A 568 29.53 41.68 5.61
N THR A 569 29.36 42.11 6.86
CA THR A 569 28.62 41.36 7.87
C THR A 569 27.11 41.50 7.65
N PRO A 570 26.29 40.51 8.06
CA PRO A 570 24.82 40.63 8.05
C PRO A 570 24.34 41.94 8.70
N GLY A 571 23.20 42.46 8.23
CA GLY A 571 22.58 43.71 8.70
C GLY A 571 22.74 44.90 7.75
N GLY A 572 23.42 44.73 6.62
CA GLY A 572 23.67 45.81 5.66
C GLY A 572 22.48 46.12 4.77
N SER A 573 22.29 47.38 4.40
CA SER A 573 21.38 47.76 3.31
C SER A 573 21.87 47.24 1.95
N ALA A 574 20.96 47.13 0.99
CA ALA A 574 21.21 46.73 -0.39
C ALA A 574 20.44 47.61 -1.39
N THR A 575 20.75 47.47 -2.68
CA THR A 575 20.04 48.18 -3.76
C THR A 575 19.21 47.25 -4.65
N GLY A 576 19.27 45.94 -4.43
CA GLY A 576 18.50 44.95 -5.20
C GLY A 576 19.07 43.53 -5.12
N PRO A 577 18.48 42.59 -5.88
CA PRO A 577 18.97 41.21 -5.97
C PRO A 577 20.37 41.14 -6.59
N ALA A 578 21.22 40.24 -6.08
CA ALA A 578 22.49 39.93 -6.74
C ALA A 578 22.26 39.22 -8.08
N PRO A 579 23.11 39.41 -9.11
CA PRO A 579 22.99 38.66 -10.34
C PRO A 579 23.19 37.16 -10.10
N GLY A 580 22.23 36.34 -10.51
CA GLY A 580 22.30 34.88 -10.46
C GLY A 580 22.17 34.26 -11.85
N THR A 581 22.66 33.04 -12.03
CA THR A 581 22.71 32.34 -13.33
C THR A 581 21.32 32.11 -13.93
N TYR A 582 20.35 31.72 -13.10
CA TYR A 582 18.99 31.40 -13.54
C TYR A 582 17.94 32.41 -13.05
N GLU A 583 18.13 32.97 -11.86
CA GLU A 583 17.22 33.93 -11.24
C GLU A 583 18.02 34.97 -10.44
N ALA A 584 17.62 36.23 -10.55
CA ALA A 584 18.25 37.28 -9.76
C ALA A 584 18.00 37.06 -8.26
N GLY A 585 19.07 37.10 -7.46
CA GLY A 585 19.04 36.90 -6.03
C GLY A 585 19.17 35.45 -5.58
N ILE A 586 19.35 34.50 -6.50
CA ILE A 586 19.57 33.08 -6.23
C ILE A 586 20.75 32.58 -7.07
N GLU A 587 21.67 31.84 -6.46
CA GLU A 587 22.77 31.21 -7.20
C GLU A 587 23.14 29.85 -6.63
N ASP A 588 23.50 28.90 -7.48
CA ASP A 588 23.83 27.53 -7.08
C ASP A 588 25.10 27.51 -6.22
N TYR A 589 25.15 26.60 -5.24
CA TYR A 589 26.35 26.43 -4.41
C TYR A 589 27.59 26.12 -5.27
N LYS A 590 27.46 25.26 -6.29
CA LYS A 590 28.55 24.88 -7.20
C LYS A 590 29.20 26.08 -7.91
N VAL A 591 28.46 27.18 -8.07
CA VAL A 591 28.95 28.44 -8.63
C VAL A 591 29.55 29.30 -7.52
N LEU A 592 28.78 29.55 -6.46
CA LEU A 592 29.16 30.43 -5.35
C LEU A 592 30.46 30.02 -4.66
N LYS A 593 30.71 28.72 -4.50
CA LYS A 593 31.95 28.23 -3.88
C LYS A 593 33.22 28.71 -4.58
N ASN A 594 33.13 29.05 -5.87
CA ASN A 594 34.25 29.51 -6.68
C ASN A 594 34.21 31.03 -6.89
N THR A 595 33.02 31.61 -7.11
CA THR A 595 32.87 33.03 -7.47
C THR A 595 32.75 33.96 -6.28
N CYS A 596 32.25 33.46 -5.15
CA CYS A 596 32.03 34.22 -3.92
C CYS A 596 32.25 33.34 -2.68
N PRO A 597 33.47 32.81 -2.47
CA PRO A 597 33.77 31.90 -1.37
C PRO A 597 33.47 32.56 -0.02
N SER A 598 33.04 31.74 0.95
CA SER A 598 32.64 32.20 2.28
C SER A 598 33.75 33.00 2.95
N THR A 599 33.39 34.19 3.47
CA THR A 599 34.27 35.05 4.26
C THR A 599 33.92 35.04 5.74
N GLY A 600 32.84 34.34 6.13
CA GLY A 600 32.40 34.24 7.50
C GLY A 600 31.16 33.36 7.65
N THR A 601 30.87 33.00 8.90
CA THR A 601 29.67 32.25 9.29
C THR A 601 28.96 32.97 10.41
N ILE A 602 27.63 32.90 10.43
CA ILE A 602 26.82 33.35 11.57
C ILE A 602 25.64 32.39 11.71
N ALA A 603 25.22 32.12 12.94
CA ALA A 603 24.03 31.30 13.23
C ALA A 603 23.99 29.96 12.46
N GLY A 604 25.13 29.32 12.23
CA GLY A 604 25.21 28.05 11.52
C GLY A 604 25.06 28.13 10.00
N THR A 605 25.19 29.30 9.38
CA THR A 605 25.16 29.50 7.92
C THR A 605 26.32 30.37 7.46
N ALA A 606 26.82 30.13 6.25
CA ALA A 606 27.90 30.91 5.67
C ALA A 606 27.37 32.18 5.00
N TYR A 607 28.23 33.19 4.95
CA TYR A 607 28.03 34.36 4.11
C TYR A 607 29.35 34.79 3.45
N ALA A 608 29.23 35.59 2.39
CA ALA A 608 30.33 36.16 1.64
C ALA A 608 29.94 37.52 1.08
N LYS A 609 30.87 38.47 1.07
CA LYS A 609 30.78 39.69 0.23
C LYS A 609 31.88 39.65 -0.83
N CYS A 610 31.50 39.66 -2.10
CA CYS A 610 32.41 39.67 -3.26
C CYS A 610 32.07 40.88 -4.15
N GLY A 611 32.93 41.90 -4.11
CA GLY A 611 32.63 43.18 -4.77
C GLY A 611 31.40 43.84 -4.15
N SER A 612 30.41 44.20 -4.97
CA SER A 612 29.13 44.77 -4.54
C SER A 612 28.12 43.72 -4.08
N ASN A 613 28.37 42.43 -4.35
CA ASN A 613 27.44 41.34 -4.09
C ASN A 613 27.66 40.74 -2.70
N TRP A 614 26.58 40.32 -2.08
CA TRP A 614 26.55 39.59 -0.82
C TRP A 614 25.70 38.34 -0.99
N TRP A 615 26.20 37.21 -0.49
CA TRP A 615 25.54 35.92 -0.58
C TRP A 615 25.54 35.23 0.77
N SER A 616 24.46 34.54 1.08
CA SER A 616 24.43 33.52 2.13
C SER A 616 24.00 32.19 1.54
N TYR A 617 24.70 31.14 1.94
CA TYR A 617 24.51 29.77 1.47
C TYR A 617 25.06 28.77 2.49
N ASP A 618 24.75 27.49 2.32
CA ASP A 618 25.34 26.40 3.10
C ASP A 618 26.62 25.85 2.44
N THR A 619 27.58 25.49 3.29
CA THR A 619 28.87 24.87 2.92
C THR A 619 28.99 23.51 3.58
N PRO A 620 29.95 22.65 3.19
CA PRO A 620 30.19 21.38 3.90
C PRO A 620 30.35 21.55 5.43
N SER A 621 31.02 22.62 5.86
CA SER A 621 31.21 22.91 7.28
C SER A 621 29.91 23.28 8.00
N THR A 622 29.08 24.15 7.41
CA THR A 622 27.82 24.57 8.04
C THR A 622 26.80 23.43 8.04
N ILE A 623 26.77 22.63 6.97
CA ILE A 623 25.99 21.40 6.89
C ILE A 623 26.39 20.45 8.01
N GLY A 624 27.68 20.23 8.28
CA GLY A 624 28.13 19.37 9.39
C GLY A 624 27.54 19.79 10.74
N GLY A 625 27.51 21.09 11.02
CA GLY A 625 26.86 21.66 12.21
C GLY A 625 25.35 21.42 12.24
N LYS A 626 24.67 21.63 11.10
CA LYS A 626 23.22 21.40 10.96
C LYS A 626 22.84 19.91 11.11
N MET A 627 23.65 18.99 10.57
CA MET A 627 23.41 17.56 10.74
C MET A 627 23.64 17.13 12.20
N THR A 628 24.65 17.70 12.86
CA THR A 628 24.86 17.50 14.32
C THR A 628 23.64 17.98 15.11
N TYR A 629 23.10 19.15 14.78
CA TYR A 629 21.86 19.64 15.37
C TYR A 629 20.69 18.68 15.11
N ALA A 630 20.49 18.22 13.87
CA ALA A 630 19.42 17.29 13.53
C ALA A 630 19.51 16.00 14.37
N LYS A 631 20.73 15.46 14.56
CA LYS A 631 20.95 14.29 15.44
C LYS A 631 20.62 14.60 16.90
N ASN A 632 21.13 15.72 17.42
CA ASN A 632 20.90 16.12 18.82
C ASN A 632 19.42 16.39 19.14
N GLN A 633 18.64 16.84 18.15
CA GLN A 633 17.20 17.07 18.30
C GLN A 633 16.36 15.80 18.08
N GLY A 634 16.97 14.66 17.78
CA GLY A 634 16.27 13.41 17.50
C GLY A 634 15.46 13.43 16.20
N LEU A 635 15.88 14.25 15.22
CA LEU A 635 15.18 14.40 13.95
C LEU A 635 15.26 13.12 13.11
N GLY A 636 14.30 12.95 12.20
CA GLY A 636 14.23 11.78 11.31
C GLY A 636 15.34 11.73 10.25
N GLY A 637 16.04 12.85 10.05
CA GLY A 637 17.06 13.03 9.03
C GLY A 637 17.07 14.46 8.50
N SER A 638 17.45 14.62 7.23
CA SER A 638 17.50 15.90 6.55
C SER A 638 17.15 15.74 5.07
N PHE A 639 16.72 16.83 4.45
CA PHE A 639 16.49 16.91 3.02
C PHE A 639 17.09 18.19 2.44
N PHE A 640 17.16 18.28 1.12
CA PHE A 640 17.65 19.48 0.46
C PHE A 640 16.92 19.85 -0.84
N TRP A 641 16.90 21.15 -1.11
CA TRP A 641 16.49 21.76 -2.38
C TRP A 641 17.71 22.44 -3.01
N GLU A 642 18.18 22.10 -4.21
CA GLU A 642 17.80 20.98 -5.08
C GLU A 642 19.08 20.33 -5.64
N LEU A 643 18.97 19.10 -6.16
CA LEU A 643 20.10 18.29 -6.66
C LEU A 643 21.01 19.00 -7.65
N SER A 644 20.44 19.88 -8.48
CA SER A 644 21.19 20.59 -9.51
C SER A 644 22.16 21.65 -8.95
N GLY A 645 21.96 22.10 -7.71
CA GLY A 645 22.79 23.13 -7.07
C GLY A 645 24.13 22.61 -6.51
N ASP A 646 24.27 21.30 -6.32
CA ASP A 646 25.52 20.69 -5.84
C ASP A 646 26.56 20.59 -6.97
N THR A 647 27.81 20.39 -6.56
CA THR A 647 28.93 20.10 -7.45
C THR A 647 28.76 18.76 -8.16
N SER A 648 29.48 18.58 -9.27
CA SER A 648 29.49 17.30 -10.02
C SER A 648 29.98 16.11 -9.19
N GLY A 649 30.68 16.33 -8.07
CA GLY A 649 31.10 15.30 -7.13
C GLY A 649 30.18 15.09 -5.91
N GLY A 650 29.04 15.78 -5.85
CA GLY A 650 28.09 15.67 -4.74
C GLY A 650 28.69 16.10 -3.39
N GLU A 651 29.38 17.22 -3.35
CA GLU A 651 30.09 17.73 -2.17
C GLU A 651 29.15 18.01 -0.99
N LEU A 652 28.04 18.73 -1.20
CA LEU A 652 27.12 19.06 -0.12
C LEU A 652 26.35 17.83 0.37
N ILE A 653 25.87 16.98 -0.53
CA ILE A 653 25.21 15.73 -0.12
C ILE A 653 26.18 14.80 0.62
N THR A 654 27.47 14.80 0.27
CA THR A 654 28.50 14.06 1.02
C THR A 654 28.63 14.60 2.44
N ALA A 655 28.63 15.92 2.62
CA ALA A 655 28.64 16.53 3.95
C ALA A 655 27.38 16.16 4.77
N MET A 656 26.21 16.15 4.13
CA MET A 656 24.96 15.71 4.78
C MET A 656 25.05 14.24 5.19
N LYS A 657 25.46 13.34 4.28
CA LYS A 657 25.59 11.91 4.56
C LYS A 657 26.56 11.64 5.70
N ASN A 658 27.74 12.26 5.67
CA ASN A 658 28.75 12.10 6.72
C ASN A 658 28.26 12.66 8.06
N GLY A 659 27.58 13.81 8.05
CA GLY A 659 27.07 14.45 9.26
C GLY A 659 25.92 13.68 9.92
N LEU A 660 25.10 12.96 9.14
CA LEU A 660 23.98 12.16 9.64
C LEU A 660 24.38 10.73 10.02
N SER A 661 25.52 10.24 9.56
CA SER A 661 26.03 8.90 9.89
C SER A 661 26.57 8.80 11.31
#